data_AF-A0AAR2LAW7-F1
#
_entry.id   AF-A0AAR2LAW7-F1
#
_cell.length_a   1.000
_cell.length_b   1.000
_cell.length_c   1.000
_cell.angle_alpha   90.00
_cell.angle_beta   90.00
_cell.angle_gamma   90.00
#
_symmetry.space_group_name_H-M   'P 1'
#
loop_
_entity.id
_entity.type
_entity.pdbx_description
1 polymer ?
#
loop_
_entity_poly.entity_id
_entity_poly.type
_entity_poly.pdbx_seq_one_letter_code
_entity_poly.pdbx_strand_id
1 'polypeptide(L)'
;MQLFGHGNPFHERIPAPLFVLEIWKACFTGLIESPEGTEELKWTAFTFLKIPQVLLRLKKYPQGEKDFMEDVNMAFEYLLKLTPLLDKADQRCNCDCLSLLLQECNKLGLLSESNTVALTAKRAEDREYAPKLKTAENANIQPNPGLILRAEPTVTNILKTVDADHSKSPEGLLGVLGHMLSGKSLDLLLAAAAATGKLKSFARKFIKLNEFPKHISGEGSKSASVRALLFDISFLMLCHVVQTYGSEVILSEPSPSGETPFFETWLQMCMPEEGKTLNPDHPCFRPESGKVESLVALLNTSSEMKLVQMKWHEICLSTPAAILEVLNAWENGVLSVEAVQKITDNIKGKVCSMAICAVAWLVAHVRMLGLDEREKPQTMIRQLMTPLYGENTLQFYNERVVIMSSILEHMCADVFQQTGVSLRPALEGQEPIPYRSLLPPRQPIRQALQTHFRQVLAKGWVDSRTLHLLESLLHMGGVFWFTNNLVKELLKETRKEWAFRVVELLYSIFCLDLQQATLTLLGHILPNLLTDPAHWHKLADPPGRALAKLSVWCALSSFSSHHKVHTSARQRKRQREDIEDYSSLFPLDDTQPSKLMRLLSSNEDEPVVLSSPGDRTMSSSLSASQLHTVNMRDPLNRVLANLFLLISSILGSKTAGPQTQFVQSFVEECVECSEQGSRGSILQFMPFTMVSELMKLHALAKPKVVLSITDLTLPLGRRVAAKAIAAL
;
A
#
# COMPACT_ATOMS: atom_id res chain seq x y z
N MET A 1 -17.29 -12.42 12.25
CA MET A 1 -18.15 -13.28 13.10
C MET A 1 -19.05 -14.15 12.20
N GLN A 2 -18.43 -15.01 11.37
CA GLN A 2 -19.14 -15.99 10.51
C GLN A 2 -18.87 -17.44 10.96
N LEU A 3 -18.26 -17.65 12.14
CA LEU A 3 -17.90 -18.97 12.65
C LEU A 3 -18.97 -19.62 13.55
N PHE A 4 -20.10 -18.96 13.80
CA PHE A 4 -21.11 -19.46 14.76
C PHE A 4 -22.52 -19.62 14.16
N GLY A 5 -22.61 -19.62 12.83
CA GLY A 5 -23.88 -19.57 12.13
C GLY A 5 -24.17 -20.77 11.25
N HIS A 6 -23.94 -22.00 11.70
CA HIS A 6 -24.72 -23.15 11.17
C HIS A 6 -24.82 -24.27 12.19
N GLY A 7 -26.04 -24.80 12.30
CA GLY A 7 -26.50 -25.65 13.39
C GLY A 7 -25.71 -26.94 13.53
N ASN A 8 -25.19 -27.16 14.74
CA ASN A 8 -24.73 -28.45 15.20
C ASN A 8 -25.21 -28.63 16.66
N PRO A 9 -25.86 -29.74 17.07
CA PRO A 9 -26.56 -29.84 18.34
C PRO A 9 -25.66 -30.14 19.57
N PHE A 10 -24.33 -30.07 19.42
CA PHE A 10 -23.37 -30.53 20.46
C PHE A 10 -22.50 -29.43 21.08
N HIS A 11 -22.81 -28.14 20.89
CA HIS A 11 -22.17 -27.08 21.68
C HIS A 11 -23.07 -26.68 22.84
N GLU A 12 -22.70 -27.05 24.07
CA GLU A 12 -23.26 -26.45 25.27
C GLU A 12 -23.16 -24.92 25.16
N ARG A 13 -24.31 -24.24 25.17
CA ARG A 13 -24.34 -22.78 25.24
C ARG A 13 -23.79 -22.37 26.61
N ILE A 14 -22.61 -21.77 26.61
CA ILE A 14 -22.05 -21.14 27.83
C ILE A 14 -23.09 -20.15 28.36
N PRO A 15 -23.50 -20.23 29.65
CA PRO A 15 -24.40 -19.27 30.26
C PRO A 15 -23.89 -17.84 30.08
N ALA A 16 -24.77 -16.91 29.70
CA ALA A 16 -24.40 -15.51 29.45
C ALA A 16 -23.59 -14.85 30.59
N PRO A 17 -23.90 -15.05 31.88
CA PRO A 17 -23.11 -14.52 33.00
C PRO A 17 -21.66 -15.02 33.00
N LEU A 18 -21.45 -16.32 32.73
CA LEU A 18 -20.11 -16.92 32.68
C LEU A 18 -19.34 -16.45 31.44
N PHE A 19 -20.04 -16.29 30.32
CA PHE A 19 -19.45 -15.72 29.11
C PHE A 19 -18.95 -14.28 29.33
N VAL A 20 -19.78 -13.42 29.94
CA VAL A 20 -19.39 -12.03 30.25
C VAL A 20 -18.26 -11.99 31.28
N LEU A 21 -18.27 -12.86 32.28
CA LEU A 21 -17.19 -13.01 33.26
C LEU A 21 -15.86 -13.32 32.57
N GLU A 22 -15.81 -14.29 31.65
CA GLU A 22 -14.56 -14.67 30.97
C GLU A 22 -14.03 -13.53 30.08
N ILE A 23 -14.90 -12.72 29.47
CA ILE A 23 -14.49 -11.50 28.77
C ILE A 23 -13.80 -10.54 29.74
N TRP A 24 -14.40 -10.26 30.90
CA TRP A 24 -13.80 -9.35 31.88
C TRP A 24 -12.49 -9.88 32.45
N LYS A 25 -12.41 -11.16 32.76
CA LYS A 25 -11.16 -11.80 33.21
C LYS A 25 -10.06 -11.63 32.17
N ALA A 26 -10.35 -11.86 30.89
CA ALA A 26 -9.40 -11.66 29.81
C ALA A 26 -8.96 -10.20 29.69
N CYS A 27 -9.87 -9.24 29.80
CA CYS A 27 -9.56 -7.81 29.77
C CYS A 27 -8.63 -7.39 30.92
N PHE A 28 -8.96 -7.77 32.16
CA PHE A 28 -8.14 -7.44 33.33
C PHE A 28 -6.77 -8.13 33.29
N THR A 29 -6.72 -9.38 32.82
CA THR A 29 -5.44 -10.09 32.63
C THR A 29 -4.59 -9.40 31.58
N GLY A 30 -5.17 -9.05 30.43
CA GLY A 30 -4.48 -8.31 29.37
C GLY A 30 -3.96 -6.94 29.84
N LEU A 31 -4.74 -6.22 30.66
CA LEU A 31 -4.32 -4.95 31.25
C LEU A 31 -3.10 -5.11 32.19
N ILE A 32 -3.05 -6.20 32.96
CA ILE A 32 -1.95 -6.50 33.88
C ILE A 32 -0.69 -6.94 33.11
N GLU A 33 -0.85 -7.78 32.09
CA GLU A 33 0.25 -8.40 31.35
C GLU A 33 0.76 -7.56 30.16
N SER A 34 0.04 -6.49 29.79
CA SER A 34 0.43 -5.64 28.67
C SER A 34 1.79 -4.96 28.87
N PRO A 35 2.66 -4.93 27.83
CA PRO A 35 3.90 -4.18 27.89
C PRO A 35 3.61 -2.68 27.94
N GLU A 36 4.51 -1.92 28.59
CA GLU A 36 4.43 -0.47 28.66
C GLU A 36 4.48 0.18 27.26
N GLY A 37 3.81 1.33 27.07
CA GLY A 37 3.77 2.05 25.79
C GLY A 37 2.38 2.12 25.15
N THR A 38 2.28 1.75 23.87
CA THR A 38 1.02 1.83 23.11
C THR A 38 0.09 0.65 23.38
N GLU A 39 0.63 -0.54 23.65
CA GLU A 39 -0.14 -1.75 23.93
C GLU A 39 -0.93 -1.67 25.25
N GLU A 40 -0.34 -1.11 26.32
CA GLU A 40 -1.07 -0.82 27.57
C GLU A 40 -2.29 0.09 27.33
N LEU A 41 -2.16 1.10 26.46
CA LEU A 41 -3.25 2.02 26.13
C LEU A 41 -4.33 1.33 25.29
N LYS A 42 -3.95 0.45 24.36
CA LYS A 42 -4.89 -0.37 23.58
C LYS A 42 -5.71 -1.27 24.50
N TRP A 43 -5.09 -1.97 25.45
CA TRP A 43 -5.80 -2.80 26.43
C TRP A 43 -6.71 -1.99 27.35
N THR A 44 -6.26 -0.82 27.78
CA THR A 44 -7.07 0.09 28.59
C THR A 44 -8.30 0.59 27.82
N ALA A 45 -8.12 1.11 26.60
CA ALA A 45 -9.23 1.54 25.76
C ALA A 45 -10.18 0.39 25.39
N PHE A 46 -9.63 -0.80 25.13
CA PHE A 46 -10.42 -1.99 24.85
C PHE A 46 -11.31 -2.37 26.04
N THR A 47 -10.74 -2.41 27.24
CA THR A 47 -11.45 -2.82 28.46
C THR A 47 -12.55 -1.83 28.85
N PHE A 48 -12.23 -0.53 28.88
CA PHE A 48 -13.12 0.49 29.45
C PHE A 48 -14.03 1.16 28.43
N LEU A 49 -13.69 1.16 27.14
CA LEU A 49 -14.52 1.75 26.08
C LEU A 49 -15.10 0.69 25.13
N LYS A 50 -14.28 -0.24 24.62
CA LYS A 50 -14.72 -1.17 23.57
C LYS A 50 -15.70 -2.22 24.08
N ILE A 51 -15.34 -2.95 25.15
CA ILE A 51 -16.18 -4.06 25.61
C ILE A 51 -17.55 -3.60 26.10
N PRO A 52 -17.70 -2.51 26.88
CA PRO A 52 -19.03 -2.02 27.24
C PRO A 52 -19.91 -1.75 26.00
N GLN A 53 -19.34 -1.19 24.93
CA GLN A 53 -20.05 -1.00 23.65
C GLN A 53 -20.39 -2.34 22.95
N VAL A 54 -19.52 -3.34 23.04
CA VAL A 54 -19.79 -4.70 22.53
C VAL A 54 -20.93 -5.35 23.29
N LEU A 55 -20.93 -5.29 24.63
CA LEU A 55 -22.00 -5.82 25.46
C LEU A 55 -23.33 -5.10 25.21
N LEU A 56 -23.31 -3.77 25.01
CA LEU A 56 -24.50 -3.02 24.61
C LEU A 56 -25.07 -3.51 23.27
N ARG A 57 -24.22 -3.89 22.32
CA ARG A 57 -24.69 -4.52 21.07
C ARG A 57 -25.23 -5.92 21.29
N LEU A 58 -24.65 -6.70 22.19
CA LEU A 58 -25.15 -8.03 22.55
C LEU A 58 -26.53 -7.95 23.23
N LYS A 59 -26.76 -6.95 24.09
CA LYS A 59 -28.06 -6.67 24.71
C LYS A 59 -29.21 -6.53 23.67
N LYS A 60 -28.90 -6.07 22.46
CA LYS A 60 -29.88 -5.89 21.37
C LYS A 60 -30.30 -7.20 20.69
N TYR A 61 -29.59 -8.31 20.91
CA TYR A 61 -29.96 -9.60 20.36
C TYR A 61 -30.95 -10.30 21.29
N PRO A 62 -32.15 -10.68 20.82
CA PRO A 62 -33.13 -11.36 21.66
C PRO A 62 -32.59 -12.73 22.10
N GLN A 63 -32.33 -12.88 23.41
CA GLN A 63 -31.94 -14.16 24.04
C GLN A 63 -33.08 -14.81 24.86
N GLY A 64 -34.34 -14.55 24.49
CA GLY A 64 -35.52 -15.02 25.22
C GLY A 64 -36.04 -14.00 26.24
N GLU A 65 -36.82 -14.44 27.23
CA GLU A 65 -37.44 -13.60 28.27
C GLU A 65 -36.48 -13.09 29.35
N LYS A 66 -35.20 -13.52 29.35
CA LYS A 66 -34.23 -13.16 30.39
C LYS A 66 -33.64 -11.76 30.17
N ASP A 67 -33.56 -10.99 31.25
CA ASP A 67 -32.96 -9.66 31.24
C ASP A 67 -31.42 -9.75 31.22
N PHE A 68 -30.82 -9.36 30.10
CA PHE A 68 -29.37 -9.31 29.95
C PHE A 68 -28.68 -8.39 30.99
N MET A 69 -29.40 -7.42 31.55
CA MET A 69 -28.87 -6.59 32.64
C MET A 69 -28.62 -7.42 33.91
N GLU A 70 -29.49 -8.38 34.21
CA GLU A 70 -29.32 -9.30 35.34
C GLU A 70 -28.14 -10.24 35.11
N ASP A 71 -27.98 -10.73 33.88
CA ASP A 71 -26.82 -11.56 33.49
C ASP A 71 -25.49 -10.81 33.67
N VAL A 72 -25.44 -9.53 33.27
CA VAL A 72 -24.26 -8.67 33.45
C VAL A 72 -24.01 -8.38 34.93
N ASN A 73 -25.06 -8.12 35.72
CA ASN A 73 -24.94 -7.93 37.17
C ASN A 73 -24.34 -9.17 37.84
N MET A 74 -24.87 -10.36 37.52
CA MET A 74 -24.37 -11.62 38.07
C MET A 74 -22.92 -11.91 37.63
N ALA A 75 -22.55 -11.54 36.41
CA ALA A 75 -21.15 -11.62 35.95
C ALA A 75 -20.20 -10.75 36.80
N PHE A 76 -20.63 -9.54 37.19
CA PHE A 76 -19.85 -8.68 38.09
C PHE A 76 -19.77 -9.27 39.51
N GLU A 77 -20.84 -9.90 40.01
CA GLU A 77 -20.78 -10.62 41.29
C GLU A 77 -19.79 -11.79 41.27
N TYR A 78 -19.65 -12.48 40.13
CA TYR A 78 -18.61 -13.49 39.96
C TYR A 78 -17.21 -12.87 39.83
N LEU A 79 -17.07 -11.74 39.15
CA LEU A 79 -15.80 -11.05 38.99
C LEU A 79 -15.27 -10.53 40.33
N LEU A 80 -16.14 -10.04 41.22
CA LEU A 80 -15.77 -9.61 42.58
C LEU A 80 -15.08 -10.72 43.40
N LYS A 81 -15.43 -11.99 43.16
CA LYS A 81 -14.80 -13.14 43.81
C LYS A 81 -13.34 -13.36 43.37
N LEU A 82 -12.90 -12.68 42.31
CA LEU A 82 -11.53 -12.75 41.77
C LEU A 82 -10.68 -11.59 42.31
N THR A 83 -10.74 -11.35 43.62
CA THR A 83 -10.06 -10.24 44.32
C THR A 83 -8.57 -10.10 43.94
N PRO A 84 -7.75 -11.16 43.86
CA PRO A 84 -6.34 -11.03 43.49
C PRO A 84 -6.10 -10.46 42.08
N LEU A 85 -7.02 -10.74 41.14
CA LEU A 85 -6.96 -10.20 39.79
C LEU A 85 -7.24 -8.69 39.81
N LEU A 86 -8.31 -8.29 40.50
CA LEU A 86 -8.71 -6.89 40.62
C LEU A 86 -7.66 -6.06 41.37
N ASP A 87 -7.06 -6.60 42.44
CA ASP A 87 -6.02 -5.92 43.20
C ASP A 87 -4.76 -5.68 42.37
N LYS A 88 -4.36 -6.65 41.55
CA LYS A 88 -3.24 -6.47 40.60
C LYS A 88 -3.56 -5.42 39.54
N ALA A 89 -4.79 -5.38 39.03
CA ALA A 89 -5.21 -4.36 38.06
C ALA A 89 -5.21 -2.96 38.69
N ASP A 90 -5.75 -2.82 39.90
CA ASP A 90 -5.75 -1.55 40.63
C ASP A 90 -4.34 -1.07 40.93
N GLN A 91 -3.42 -1.97 41.26
CA GLN A 91 -1.99 -1.66 41.43
C GLN A 91 -1.35 -1.19 40.12
N ARG A 92 -1.63 -1.88 39.01
CA ARG A 92 -1.06 -1.55 37.68
C ARG A 92 -1.55 -0.19 37.17
N CYS A 93 -2.82 0.13 37.36
CA CYS A 93 -3.45 1.35 36.87
C CYS A 93 -3.48 2.50 37.88
N ASN A 94 -3.09 2.24 39.13
CA ASN A 94 -3.14 3.19 40.24
C ASN A 94 -4.53 3.84 40.41
N CYS A 95 -5.60 3.07 40.24
CA CYS A 95 -6.97 3.53 40.39
C CYS A 95 -7.92 2.38 40.75
N ASP A 96 -9.17 2.69 41.10
CA ASP A 96 -10.23 1.69 41.25
C ASP A 96 -10.79 1.30 39.88
N CYS A 97 -10.21 0.25 39.28
CA CYS A 97 -10.56 -0.16 37.93
C CYS A 97 -11.99 -0.68 37.85
N LEU A 98 -12.44 -1.43 38.86
CA LEU A 98 -13.79 -1.97 38.85
C LEU A 98 -14.83 -0.85 38.93
N SER A 99 -14.63 0.15 39.79
CA SER A 99 -15.54 1.30 39.92
C SER A 99 -15.69 2.05 38.58
N LEU A 100 -14.60 2.31 37.87
CA LEU A 100 -14.64 2.96 36.56
C LEU A 100 -15.40 2.13 35.51
N LEU A 101 -15.20 0.81 35.50
CA LEU A 101 -15.90 -0.09 34.59
C LEU A 101 -17.41 -0.16 34.90
N LEU A 102 -17.79 -0.20 36.18
CA LEU A 102 -19.18 -0.20 36.63
C LEU A 102 -19.89 1.10 36.22
N GLN A 103 -19.22 2.25 36.34
CA GLN A 103 -19.76 3.54 35.91
C GLN A 103 -20.04 3.59 34.41
N GLU A 104 -19.12 3.11 33.57
CA GLU A 104 -19.35 3.06 32.12
C GLU A 104 -20.46 2.07 31.73
N CYS A 105 -20.54 0.92 32.41
CA CYS A 105 -21.65 -0.02 32.19
C CYS A 105 -23.00 0.59 32.58
N ASN A 106 -23.06 1.34 33.69
CA ASN A 106 -24.26 2.06 34.11
C ASN A 106 -24.68 3.11 33.06
N LYS A 107 -23.74 3.94 32.60
CA LYS A 107 -23.95 4.97 31.57
C LYS A 107 -24.51 4.40 30.26
N LEU A 108 -24.16 3.16 29.91
CA LEU A 108 -24.68 2.46 28.71
C LEU A 108 -25.97 1.67 28.98
N GLY A 109 -26.52 1.71 30.20
CA GLY A 109 -27.72 0.95 30.58
C GLY A 109 -27.49 -0.56 30.61
N LEU A 110 -26.26 -1.01 30.89
CA LEU A 110 -25.91 -2.42 31.13
C LEU A 110 -26.06 -2.81 32.61
N LEU A 111 -26.15 -1.83 33.51
CA LEU A 111 -26.41 -1.99 34.93
C LEU A 111 -27.41 -0.92 35.39
N SER A 112 -28.21 -1.24 36.41
CA SER A 112 -29.02 -0.25 37.12
C SER A 112 -28.19 0.53 38.13
N GLU A 113 -28.66 1.71 38.54
CA GLU A 113 -28.03 2.51 39.60
C GLU A 113 -27.95 1.76 40.93
N SER A 114 -29.00 1.02 41.31
CA SER A 114 -29.01 0.19 42.52
C SER A 114 -27.92 -0.88 42.50
N ASN A 115 -27.74 -1.56 41.36
CA ASN A 115 -26.74 -2.61 41.19
C ASN A 115 -25.33 -2.02 41.21
N THR A 116 -25.11 -0.88 40.55
CA THR A 116 -23.83 -0.17 40.57
C THR A 116 -23.42 0.22 41.99
N VAL A 117 -24.33 0.79 42.78
CA VAL A 117 -24.07 1.16 44.18
C VAL A 117 -23.74 -0.07 45.02
N ALA A 118 -24.54 -1.15 44.89
CA ALA A 118 -24.33 -2.38 45.64
C ALA A 118 -22.96 -3.04 45.33
N LEU A 119 -22.59 -3.15 44.06
CA LEU A 119 -21.31 -3.73 43.62
C LEU A 119 -20.11 -2.86 44.06
N THR A 120 -20.26 -1.54 44.00
CA THR A 120 -19.22 -0.60 44.45
C THR A 120 -18.99 -0.70 45.96
N ALA A 121 -20.07 -0.81 46.75
CA ALA A 121 -19.97 -0.99 48.20
C ALA A 121 -19.27 -2.32 48.55
N LYS A 122 -19.62 -3.42 47.88
CA LYS A 122 -18.95 -4.72 48.04
C LYS A 122 -17.45 -4.63 47.75
N ARG A 123 -17.06 -3.96 46.65
CA ARG A 123 -15.64 -3.77 46.31
C ARG A 123 -14.90 -2.91 47.35
N ALA A 124 -15.55 -1.86 47.87
CA ALA A 124 -14.95 -0.98 48.86
C ALA A 124 -14.58 -1.72 50.16
N GLU A 125 -15.46 -2.62 50.61
CA GLU A 125 -15.22 -3.49 51.78
C GLU A 125 -14.03 -4.44 51.53
N ASP A 126 -14.01 -5.15 50.40
CA ASP A 126 -12.91 -6.05 50.03
C ASP A 126 -11.55 -5.32 49.97
N ARG A 127 -11.56 -4.06 49.52
CA ARG A 127 -10.35 -3.26 49.30
C ARG A 127 -9.75 -2.69 50.59
N GLU A 128 -10.49 -2.69 51.70
CA GLU A 128 -9.96 -2.24 53.00
C GLU A 128 -8.72 -3.05 53.43
N TYR A 129 -8.70 -4.33 53.05
CA TYR A 129 -7.62 -5.28 53.35
C TYR A 129 -6.54 -5.36 52.25
N ALA A 130 -6.71 -4.62 51.14
CA ALA A 130 -5.78 -4.67 50.02
C ALA A 130 -4.47 -3.90 50.33
N PRO A 131 -3.32 -4.33 49.77
CA PRO A 131 -2.06 -3.61 49.93
C PRO A 131 -2.17 -2.18 49.36
N LYS A 132 -2.11 -1.17 50.24
CA LYS A 132 -2.14 0.24 49.83
C LYS A 132 -0.78 0.67 49.28
N LEU A 133 -0.77 1.33 48.11
CA LEU A 133 0.41 1.99 47.58
C LEU A 133 0.82 3.16 48.49
N LYS A 134 2.00 3.05 49.10
CA LYS A 134 2.77 4.21 49.52
C LYS A 134 3.44 4.77 48.26
N THR A 135 3.05 5.99 47.90
CA THR A 135 3.83 7.13 47.38
C THR A 135 3.09 7.84 46.24
N ALA A 136 2.84 9.14 46.43
CA ALA A 136 2.18 10.03 45.48
C ALA A 136 3.05 10.43 44.27
N GLU A 137 4.26 9.86 44.15
CA GLU A 137 5.25 10.22 43.11
C GLU A 137 4.98 9.57 41.75
N ASN A 138 4.06 8.58 41.68
CA ASN A 138 3.80 7.79 40.47
C ASN A 138 2.54 8.20 39.68
N ALA A 139 1.93 9.36 39.99
CA ALA A 139 0.69 9.82 39.36
C ALA A 139 0.78 10.08 37.83
N ASN A 140 1.99 10.13 37.27
CA ASN A 140 2.25 10.35 35.84
C ASN A 140 2.43 9.04 35.03
N ILE A 141 2.29 7.87 35.64
CA ILE A 141 2.49 6.58 34.97
C ILE A 141 1.17 6.12 34.31
N GLN A 142 1.21 5.89 32.99
CA GLN A 142 0.16 5.17 32.26
C GLN A 142 0.30 3.66 32.52
N PRO A 143 -0.80 2.86 32.47
CA PRO A 143 -2.13 3.20 31.99
C PRO A 143 -3.05 3.74 33.08
N ASN A 144 -3.65 4.92 32.85
CA ASN A 144 -4.70 5.48 33.71
C ASN A 144 -6.06 5.41 32.99
N PRO A 145 -6.95 4.47 33.36
CA PRO A 145 -8.29 4.36 32.79
C PRO A 145 -9.12 5.65 32.88
N GLY A 146 -8.94 6.47 33.92
CA GLY A 146 -9.62 7.76 34.03
C GLY A 146 -9.25 8.72 32.89
N LEU A 147 -8.01 8.67 32.39
CA LEU A 147 -7.57 9.46 31.25
C LEU A 147 -8.15 8.94 29.93
N ILE A 148 -8.25 7.62 29.72
CA ILE A 148 -8.82 7.07 28.48
C ILE A 148 -10.31 7.41 28.37
N LEU A 149 -11.05 7.37 29.48
CA LEU A 149 -12.47 7.72 29.51
C LEU A 149 -12.71 9.21 29.18
N ARG A 150 -11.80 10.10 29.62
CA ARG A 150 -11.82 11.53 29.26
C ARG A 150 -11.37 11.80 27.82
N ALA A 151 -10.64 10.87 27.20
CA ALA A 151 -10.19 11.00 25.82
C ALA A 151 -11.35 10.82 24.82
N GLU A 152 -12.34 9.96 25.11
CA GLU A 152 -13.50 9.74 24.23
C GLU A 152 -14.27 11.03 23.83
N PRO A 153 -14.73 11.87 24.77
CA PRO A 153 -15.41 13.12 24.41
C PRO A 153 -14.45 14.08 23.70
N THR A 154 -13.18 14.08 24.07
CA THR A 154 -12.14 14.91 23.43
C THR A 154 -11.96 14.56 21.96
N VAL A 155 -11.87 13.27 21.60
CA VAL A 155 -11.83 12.80 20.20
C VAL A 155 -13.05 13.31 19.43
N THR A 156 -14.23 13.26 20.04
CA THR A 156 -15.48 13.71 19.42
C THR A 156 -15.48 15.23 19.19
N ASN A 157 -14.97 15.99 20.14
CA ASN A 157 -14.86 17.44 20.02
C ASN A 157 -13.83 17.85 18.97
N ILE A 158 -12.67 17.19 18.92
CA ILE A 158 -11.65 17.43 17.89
C ILE A 158 -12.24 17.15 16.50
N LEU A 159 -12.93 16.02 16.31
CA LEU A 159 -13.59 15.70 15.03
C LEU A 159 -14.55 16.81 14.59
N LYS A 160 -15.35 17.35 15.52
CA LYS A 160 -16.25 18.49 15.25
C LYS A 160 -15.48 19.76 14.90
N THR A 161 -14.38 20.06 15.59
CA THR A 161 -13.54 21.24 15.32
C THR A 161 -12.90 21.16 13.94
N VAL A 162 -12.44 19.97 13.51
CA VAL A 162 -11.87 19.80 12.16
C VAL A 162 -12.97 19.78 11.07
N ASP A 163 -14.21 19.46 11.44
CA ASP A 163 -15.39 19.59 10.56
C ASP A 163 -15.85 21.03 10.36
N ALA A 164 -15.61 21.91 11.34
CA ALA A 164 -15.84 23.32 11.17
C ALA A 164 -14.93 23.87 10.06
N ASP A 165 -15.40 24.88 9.33
CA ASP A 165 -14.71 25.49 8.20
C ASP A 165 -13.32 26.00 8.62
N HIS A 166 -12.29 25.17 8.41
CA HIS A 166 -10.92 25.40 8.85
C HIS A 166 -10.27 26.61 8.15
N SER A 167 -10.88 27.10 7.07
CA SER A 167 -10.54 28.38 6.44
C SER A 167 -10.78 29.58 7.37
N LYS A 168 -11.68 29.46 8.35
CA LYS A 168 -12.05 30.55 9.26
C LYS A 168 -11.14 30.70 10.49
N SER A 169 -10.49 29.63 10.95
CA SER A 169 -9.56 29.70 12.10
C SER A 169 -8.41 28.67 12.05
N PRO A 170 -7.49 28.77 11.07
CA PRO A 170 -6.38 27.81 10.93
C PRO A 170 -5.42 27.83 12.13
N GLU A 171 -5.25 28.97 12.79
CA GLU A 171 -4.39 29.12 13.99
C GLU A 171 -4.93 28.34 15.20
N GLY A 172 -6.25 28.38 15.43
CA GLY A 172 -6.88 27.63 16.51
C GLY A 172 -6.78 26.12 16.30
N LEU A 173 -6.95 25.67 15.05
CA LEU A 173 -6.76 24.27 14.69
C LEU A 173 -5.30 23.83 14.88
N LEU A 174 -4.34 24.66 14.50
CA LEU A 174 -2.92 24.38 14.71
C LEU A 174 -2.59 24.24 16.20
N GLY A 175 -3.16 25.09 17.06
CA GLY A 175 -3.02 24.98 18.51
C GLY A 175 -3.53 23.64 19.05
N VAL A 176 -4.73 23.22 18.62
CA VAL A 176 -5.31 21.92 19.03
C VAL A 176 -4.41 20.76 18.62
N LEU A 177 -3.98 20.70 17.35
CA LEU A 177 -3.13 19.61 16.85
C LEU A 177 -1.73 19.63 17.48
N GLY A 178 -1.16 20.82 17.69
CA GLY A 178 0.13 20.98 18.36
C GLY A 178 0.10 20.46 19.79
N HIS A 179 -0.93 20.79 20.57
CA HIS A 179 -1.09 20.26 21.93
C HIS A 179 -1.30 18.74 21.95
N MET A 180 -1.92 18.16 20.93
CA MET A 180 -2.05 16.70 20.83
C MET A 180 -0.72 15.97 20.70
N LEU A 181 0.30 16.60 20.11
CA LEU A 181 1.63 15.99 19.97
C LEU A 181 2.42 15.95 21.29
N SER A 182 1.95 16.63 22.34
CA SER A 182 2.65 16.69 23.60
C SER A 182 2.45 15.42 24.44
N GLY A 183 3.56 14.83 24.89
CA GLY A 183 3.57 13.62 25.73
C GLY A 183 2.86 12.42 25.08
N LYS A 184 2.13 11.65 25.88
CA LYS A 184 1.33 10.48 25.44
C LYS A 184 -0.09 10.85 24.95
N SER A 185 -0.38 12.14 24.74
CA SER A 185 -1.74 12.63 24.41
C SER A 185 -2.26 12.06 23.09
N LEU A 186 -1.40 12.03 22.05
CA LEU A 186 -1.75 11.45 20.75
C LEU A 186 -2.12 9.98 20.88
N ASP A 187 -1.29 9.17 21.53
CA ASP A 187 -1.53 7.73 21.69
C ASP A 187 -2.83 7.44 22.45
N LEU A 188 -3.09 8.21 23.51
CA LEU A 188 -4.32 8.14 24.30
C LEU A 188 -5.55 8.41 23.42
N LEU A 189 -5.52 9.49 22.62
CA LEU A 189 -6.62 9.88 21.74
C LEU A 189 -6.83 8.86 20.61
N LEU A 190 -5.75 8.34 20.03
CA LEU A 190 -5.83 7.31 18.99
C LEU A 190 -6.37 5.99 19.55
N ALA A 191 -5.95 5.56 20.74
CA ALA A 191 -6.47 4.36 21.39
C ALA A 191 -7.98 4.49 21.69
N ALA A 192 -8.41 5.64 22.21
CA ALA A 192 -9.83 5.94 22.42
C ALA A 192 -10.61 5.98 21.09
N ALA A 193 -10.07 6.60 20.05
CA ALA A 193 -10.68 6.64 18.72
C ALA A 193 -10.80 5.24 18.10
N ALA A 194 -9.79 4.38 18.28
CA ALA A 194 -9.80 2.99 17.82
C ALA A 194 -10.87 2.17 18.54
N ALA A 195 -10.91 2.24 19.88
CA ALA A 195 -11.89 1.53 20.69
C ALA A 195 -13.34 1.96 20.37
N THR A 196 -13.55 3.26 20.14
CA THR A 196 -14.90 3.81 19.83
C THR A 196 -15.28 3.72 18.35
N GLY A 197 -14.40 3.19 17.48
CA GLY A 197 -14.66 3.05 16.04
C GLY A 197 -14.61 4.37 15.26
N LYS A 198 -14.00 5.41 15.83
CA LYS A 198 -13.84 6.75 15.24
C LYS A 198 -12.48 6.97 14.56
N LEU A 199 -11.54 6.02 14.68
CA LEU A 199 -10.18 6.15 14.15
C LEU A 199 -10.12 6.46 12.65
N LYS A 200 -10.93 5.78 11.82
CA LYS A 200 -10.99 6.04 10.38
C LYS A 200 -11.45 7.47 10.08
N SER A 201 -12.50 7.93 10.74
CA SER A 201 -12.97 9.31 10.62
C SER A 201 -11.90 10.30 11.03
N PHE A 202 -11.13 9.98 12.07
CA PHE A 202 -10.01 10.77 12.56
C PHE A 202 -8.89 10.88 11.50
N ALA A 203 -8.44 9.74 10.95
CA ALA A 203 -7.43 9.71 9.90
C ALA A 203 -7.88 10.49 8.64
N ARG A 204 -9.13 10.33 8.21
CA ARG A 204 -9.70 11.09 7.07
C ARG A 204 -9.64 12.61 7.26
N LYS A 205 -9.79 13.10 8.50
CA LYS A 205 -9.64 14.53 8.78
C LYS A 205 -8.21 15.01 8.54
N PHE A 206 -7.22 14.23 8.95
CA PHE A 206 -5.82 14.56 8.69
C PHE A 206 -5.47 14.51 7.21
N ILE A 207 -6.01 13.53 6.46
CA ILE A 207 -5.84 13.46 5.00
C ILE A 207 -6.37 14.74 4.35
N LYS A 208 -7.55 15.22 4.74
CA LYS A 208 -8.09 16.49 4.24
C LYS A 208 -7.17 17.70 4.52
N LEU A 209 -6.49 17.73 5.67
CA LEU A 209 -5.51 18.78 5.98
C LEU A 209 -4.25 18.69 5.11
N ASN A 210 -3.87 17.50 4.66
CA ASN A 210 -2.79 17.31 3.69
C ASN A 210 -3.16 17.72 2.25
N GLU A 211 -4.46 17.70 1.91
CA GLU A 211 -4.96 18.16 0.61
C GLU A 211 -5.13 19.69 0.53
N PHE A 212 -5.42 20.35 1.64
CA PHE A 212 -5.68 21.78 1.70
C PHE A 212 -4.61 22.68 1.04
N PRO A 213 -3.29 22.39 1.14
CA PRO A 213 -2.26 23.20 0.49
C PRO A 213 -2.25 23.19 -1.05
N LYS A 214 -3.17 22.47 -1.73
CA LYS A 214 -3.27 22.43 -3.20
C LYS A 214 -3.88 23.69 -3.84
N HIS A 215 -4.67 24.48 -3.11
CA HIS A 215 -5.41 25.63 -3.66
C HIS A 215 -4.89 26.97 -3.13
N ILE A 216 -3.94 27.64 -3.81
CA ILE A 216 -3.34 28.87 -3.27
C ILE A 216 -2.98 29.92 -4.34
N SER A 217 -3.44 31.15 -4.09
CA SER A 217 -2.90 32.40 -4.63
C SER A 217 -2.96 33.50 -3.56
N GLY A 218 -1.84 34.22 -3.31
CA GLY A 218 -1.84 35.50 -2.58
C GLY A 218 -1.82 35.48 -1.05
N GLU A 219 -1.13 34.55 -0.39
CA GLU A 219 -1.06 34.48 1.09
C GLU A 219 0.07 35.32 1.73
N GLY A 220 -0.19 35.92 2.89
CA GLY A 220 0.82 36.53 3.76
C GLY A 220 1.69 35.53 4.53
N SER A 221 2.85 35.98 5.02
CA SER A 221 3.88 35.11 5.65
C SER A 221 3.37 34.25 6.82
N LYS A 222 2.54 34.82 7.70
CA LYS A 222 1.97 34.11 8.87
C LYS A 222 1.04 32.96 8.45
N SER A 223 0.15 33.21 7.48
CA SER A 223 -0.80 32.21 6.98
C SER A 223 -0.10 31.02 6.34
N ALA A 224 0.96 31.29 5.56
CA ALA A 224 1.75 30.24 4.93
C ALA A 224 2.48 29.37 5.98
N SER A 225 2.98 29.96 7.07
CA SER A 225 3.60 29.22 8.17
C SER A 225 2.59 28.29 8.87
N VAL A 226 1.40 28.80 9.20
CA VAL A 226 0.34 27.99 9.85
C VAL A 226 -0.05 26.82 8.97
N ARG A 227 -0.22 27.05 7.66
CA ARG A 227 -0.55 26.00 6.69
C ARG A 227 0.55 24.95 6.56
N ALA A 228 1.83 25.37 6.53
CA ALA A 228 2.96 24.46 6.50
C ALA A 228 2.98 23.55 7.74
N LEU A 229 2.74 24.12 8.93
CA LEU A 229 2.71 23.37 10.18
C LEU A 229 1.49 22.44 10.28
N LEU A 230 0.32 22.87 9.81
CA LEU A 230 -0.86 21.99 9.75
C LEU A 230 -0.62 20.78 8.85
N PHE A 231 -0.02 21.00 7.66
CA PHE A 231 0.38 19.92 6.78
C PHE A 231 1.37 18.98 7.47
N ASP A 232 2.42 19.54 8.07
CA ASP A 232 3.49 18.76 8.70
C ASP A 232 2.96 17.90 9.86
N ILE A 233 2.23 18.50 10.79
CA ILE A 233 1.66 17.79 11.95
C ILE A 233 0.69 16.70 11.51
N SER A 234 -0.22 17.01 10.57
CA SER A 234 -1.18 15.99 10.09
C SER A 234 -0.49 14.85 9.34
N PHE A 235 0.59 15.12 8.61
CA PHE A 235 1.40 14.09 7.95
C PHE A 235 2.10 13.18 8.97
N LEU A 236 2.71 13.76 10.02
CA LEU A 236 3.33 13.01 11.12
C LEU A 236 2.31 12.11 11.83
N MET A 237 1.15 12.66 12.17
CA MET A 237 0.08 11.91 12.83
C MET A 237 -0.44 10.76 11.96
N LEU A 238 -0.55 10.95 10.64
CA LEU A 238 -0.96 9.89 9.73
C LEU A 238 0.09 8.77 9.64
N CYS A 239 1.38 9.11 9.54
CA CYS A 239 2.46 8.12 9.58
C CYS A 239 2.43 7.30 10.88
N HIS A 240 2.22 7.97 12.02
CA HIS A 240 2.10 7.33 13.33
C HIS A 240 0.87 6.40 13.43
N VAL A 241 -0.27 6.83 12.89
CA VAL A 241 -1.49 5.98 12.80
C VAL A 241 -1.21 4.72 12.00
N VAL A 242 -0.54 4.84 10.85
CA VAL A 242 -0.19 3.69 9.99
C VAL A 242 0.73 2.73 10.73
N GLN A 243 1.80 3.22 11.38
CA GLN A 243 2.72 2.35 12.13
C GLN A 243 2.06 1.68 13.34
N THR A 244 1.08 2.32 13.97
CA THR A 244 0.44 1.79 15.20
C THR A 244 -0.74 0.86 14.93
N TYR A 245 -1.51 1.13 13.86
CA TYR A 245 -2.80 0.46 13.57
C TYR A 245 -2.90 -0.14 12.16
N GLY A 246 -1.89 0.02 11.31
CA GLY A 246 -1.85 -0.52 9.94
C GLY A 246 -2.41 0.43 8.87
N SER A 247 -1.91 0.31 7.63
CA SER A 247 -2.35 1.12 6.48
C SER A 247 -3.80 0.85 6.07
N GLU A 248 -4.39 -0.29 6.44
CA GLU A 248 -5.79 -0.60 6.14
C GLU A 248 -6.77 0.35 6.82
N VAL A 249 -6.37 1.01 7.90
CA VAL A 249 -7.19 2.05 8.55
C VAL A 249 -7.48 3.20 7.57
N ILE A 250 -6.52 3.50 6.70
CA ILE A 250 -6.59 4.55 5.69
C ILE A 250 -7.14 4.01 4.38
N LEU A 251 -6.56 2.92 3.85
CA LEU A 251 -6.81 2.43 2.48
C LEU A 251 -8.10 1.59 2.30
N SER A 252 -8.88 1.35 3.37
CA SER A 252 -9.96 0.36 3.33
C SER A 252 -11.24 0.76 2.57
N GLU A 253 -11.39 2.01 2.16
CA GLU A 253 -12.55 2.48 1.39
C GLU A 253 -12.11 3.39 0.25
N PRO A 254 -12.47 3.07 -1.01
CA PRO A 254 -12.09 3.89 -2.16
C PRO A 254 -12.73 5.28 -2.07
N SER A 255 -11.96 6.30 -2.48
CA SER A 255 -12.40 7.68 -2.50
C SER A 255 -13.65 7.86 -3.38
N PRO A 256 -14.74 8.49 -2.89
CA PRO A 256 -15.93 8.73 -3.70
C PRO A 256 -15.69 9.72 -4.84
N SER A 257 -14.59 10.49 -4.82
CA SER A 257 -14.26 11.51 -5.84
C SER A 257 -13.42 10.97 -7.01
N GLY A 258 -13.08 9.68 -7.03
CA GLY A 258 -12.25 9.08 -8.09
C GLY A 258 -10.76 9.48 -8.04
N GLU A 259 -10.43 10.65 -7.51
CA GLU A 259 -9.05 11.06 -7.22
C GLU A 259 -8.59 10.51 -5.86
N THR A 260 -7.42 9.84 -5.86
CA THR A 260 -6.73 9.37 -4.66
C THR A 260 -6.01 10.53 -3.98
N PRO A 261 -6.23 10.78 -2.68
CA PRO A 261 -5.48 11.78 -1.91
C PRO A 261 -3.96 11.57 -1.97
N PHE A 262 -3.20 12.66 -1.92
CA PHE A 262 -1.74 12.64 -1.95
C PHE A 262 -1.15 11.70 -0.88
N PHE A 263 -1.66 11.76 0.35
CA PHE A 263 -1.12 10.92 1.43
C PHE A 263 -1.37 9.43 1.16
N GLU A 264 -2.52 9.07 0.57
CA GLU A 264 -2.84 7.68 0.24
C GLU A 264 -1.89 7.14 -0.84
N THR A 265 -1.67 7.93 -1.90
CA THR A 265 -0.68 7.62 -2.93
C THR A 265 0.73 7.51 -2.34
N TRP A 266 1.16 8.49 -1.53
CA TRP A 266 2.48 8.43 -0.89
C TRP A 266 2.60 7.23 0.05
N LEU A 267 1.56 6.92 0.83
CA LEU A 267 1.52 5.78 1.73
C LEU A 267 1.73 4.49 0.95
N GLN A 268 0.95 4.23 -0.10
CA GLN A 268 1.07 3.04 -0.94
C GLN A 268 2.47 2.89 -1.55
N MET A 269 3.07 3.98 -2.00
CA MET A 269 4.29 3.95 -2.80
C MET A 269 5.59 4.07 -2.00
N CYS A 270 5.56 4.68 -0.82
CA CYS A 270 6.77 5.14 -0.12
C CYS A 270 6.92 4.58 1.29
N MET A 271 5.83 4.34 2.02
CA MET A 271 5.89 4.01 3.45
C MET A 271 6.39 2.58 3.68
N PRO A 272 7.49 2.37 4.43
CA PRO A 272 7.94 1.02 4.77
C PRO A 272 6.98 0.39 5.78
N GLU A 273 6.41 -0.77 5.44
CA GLU A 273 5.55 -1.57 6.33
C GLU A 273 6.01 -3.04 6.32
N GLU A 274 5.70 -3.78 7.39
CA GLU A 274 6.05 -5.19 7.47
C GLU A 274 5.32 -5.99 6.37
N GLY A 275 6.08 -6.62 5.48
CA GLY A 275 5.53 -7.37 4.34
C GLY A 275 5.18 -6.52 3.11
N LYS A 276 5.40 -5.20 3.14
CA LYS A 276 5.22 -4.30 1.99
C LYS A 276 6.54 -4.07 1.27
N THR A 277 6.48 -4.20 -0.06
CA THR A 277 7.60 -4.06 -0.97
C THR A 277 7.66 -2.64 -1.52
N LEU A 278 8.77 -1.94 -1.25
CA LEU A 278 9.01 -0.61 -1.79
C LEU A 278 10.09 -0.70 -2.85
N ASN A 279 9.79 -0.22 -4.06
CA ASN A 279 10.78 -0.10 -5.12
C ASN A 279 11.29 1.34 -5.18
N PRO A 280 12.57 1.62 -4.82
CA PRO A 280 13.12 2.98 -4.90
C PRO A 280 13.21 3.49 -6.35
N ASP A 281 13.14 2.60 -7.35
CA ASP A 281 13.13 2.95 -8.78
C ASP A 281 11.71 3.13 -9.35
N HIS A 282 10.66 3.10 -8.51
CA HIS A 282 9.28 3.21 -9.01
C HIS A 282 9.08 4.53 -9.78
N PRO A 283 8.40 4.53 -10.94
CA PRO A 283 8.18 5.74 -11.74
C PRO A 283 7.55 6.92 -11.00
N CYS A 284 6.75 6.65 -9.95
CA CYS A 284 6.20 7.69 -9.06
C CYS A 284 7.28 8.56 -8.38
N PHE A 285 8.52 8.06 -8.27
CA PHE A 285 9.69 8.78 -7.75
C PHE A 285 10.52 9.48 -8.83
N ARG A 286 10.01 9.60 -10.06
CA ARG A 286 10.60 10.43 -11.12
C ARG A 286 9.78 11.71 -11.34
N PRO A 287 9.84 12.69 -10.42
CA PRO A 287 9.29 14.01 -10.69
C PRO A 287 9.95 14.65 -11.92
N GLU A 288 9.31 15.69 -12.46
CA GLU A 288 9.90 16.53 -13.49
C GLU A 288 11.31 17.02 -13.08
N SER A 289 12.33 16.76 -13.92
CA SER A 289 13.75 17.07 -13.64
C SER A 289 13.94 18.49 -13.09
N GLY A 290 13.27 19.48 -13.68
CA GLY A 290 13.40 20.88 -13.25
C GLY A 290 12.95 21.14 -11.81
N LYS A 291 11.99 20.38 -11.27
CA LYS A 291 11.56 20.51 -9.86
C LYS A 291 12.59 19.93 -8.90
N VAL A 292 13.22 18.81 -9.28
CA VAL A 292 14.26 18.16 -8.49
C VAL A 292 15.50 19.03 -8.42
N GLU A 293 15.96 19.53 -9.57
CA GLU A 293 17.11 20.44 -9.67
C GLU A 293 16.89 21.71 -8.81
N SER A 294 15.69 22.29 -8.87
CA SER A 294 15.32 23.46 -8.06
C SER A 294 15.36 23.15 -6.55
N LEU A 295 14.89 21.97 -6.15
CA LEU A 295 14.89 21.55 -4.75
C LEU A 295 16.31 21.28 -4.25
N VAL A 296 17.14 20.59 -5.03
CA VAL A 296 18.55 20.32 -4.69
C VAL A 296 19.33 21.64 -4.59
N ALA A 297 19.14 22.57 -5.52
CA ALA A 297 19.74 23.90 -5.46
C ALA A 297 19.31 24.67 -4.21
N LEU A 298 18.03 24.62 -3.84
CA LEU A 298 17.51 25.24 -2.63
C LEU A 298 18.14 24.65 -1.35
N LEU A 299 18.23 23.32 -1.27
CA LEU A 299 18.81 22.61 -0.13
C LEU A 299 20.31 22.86 0.03
N ASN A 300 21.03 23.07 -1.07
CA ASN A 300 22.47 23.31 -1.04
C ASN A 300 22.82 24.78 -0.72
N THR A 301 22.08 25.71 -1.33
CA THR A 301 22.43 27.15 -1.35
C THR A 301 21.83 27.92 -0.17
N SER A 302 20.62 27.56 0.25
CA SER A 302 19.94 28.31 1.31
C SER A 302 20.43 27.90 2.69
N SER A 303 20.65 28.88 3.57
CA SER A 303 20.77 28.64 5.00
C SER A 303 19.42 28.28 5.63
N GLU A 304 18.30 28.65 4.99
CA GLU A 304 16.95 28.34 5.47
C GLU A 304 15.87 28.26 4.37
N MET A 305 15.00 27.26 4.43
CA MET A 305 13.85 27.13 3.53
C MET A 305 12.75 28.15 3.89
N LYS A 306 12.19 28.88 2.92
CA LYS A 306 11.06 29.81 3.16
C LYS A 306 9.74 29.04 3.13
N LEU A 307 8.85 29.24 4.11
CA LEU A 307 7.56 28.52 4.16
C LEU A 307 6.48 29.08 3.19
N VAL A 308 6.73 30.25 2.62
CA VAL A 308 5.76 31.00 1.80
C VAL A 308 5.71 30.45 0.37
N GLN A 309 4.50 30.35 -0.19
CA GLN A 309 4.23 29.89 -1.56
C GLN A 309 4.74 28.47 -1.90
N MET A 310 5.05 27.65 -0.88
CA MET A 310 5.42 26.26 -1.09
C MET A 310 4.20 25.33 -1.13
N LYS A 311 4.25 24.39 -2.08
CA LYS A 311 3.35 23.26 -2.20
C LYS A 311 4.00 22.04 -1.56
N TRP A 312 3.77 21.84 -0.26
CA TRP A 312 4.47 20.82 0.53
C TRP A 312 4.27 19.38 0.02
N HIS A 313 3.10 19.06 -0.53
CA HIS A 313 2.88 17.76 -1.17
C HIS A 313 3.83 17.51 -2.36
N GLU A 314 4.07 18.51 -3.22
CA GLU A 314 5.02 18.39 -4.34
C GLU A 314 6.47 18.28 -3.82
N ILE A 315 6.81 19.00 -2.75
CA ILE A 315 8.13 18.89 -2.09
C ILE A 315 8.34 17.49 -1.52
N CYS A 316 7.36 16.93 -0.79
CA CYS A 316 7.42 15.57 -0.26
C CYS A 316 7.59 14.52 -1.37
N LEU A 317 6.88 14.65 -2.50
CA LEU A 317 7.04 13.76 -3.66
C LEU A 317 8.40 13.91 -4.35
N SER A 318 8.99 15.12 -4.33
CA SER A 318 10.29 15.39 -4.96
C SER A 318 11.48 15.07 -4.07
N THR A 319 11.26 14.96 -2.75
CA THR A 319 12.32 14.72 -1.76
C THR A 319 13.11 13.42 -2.01
N PRO A 320 12.48 12.28 -2.33
CA PRO A 320 13.20 11.06 -2.68
C PRO A 320 14.20 11.23 -3.83
N ALA A 321 13.80 11.88 -4.92
CA ALA A 321 14.66 12.12 -6.08
C ALA A 321 15.80 13.10 -5.74
N ALA A 322 15.52 14.14 -4.97
CA ALA A 322 16.55 15.08 -4.51
C ALA A 322 17.59 14.39 -3.61
N ILE A 323 17.15 13.50 -2.72
CA ILE A 323 18.05 12.69 -1.88
C ILE A 323 18.91 11.74 -2.72
N LEU A 324 18.33 11.10 -3.74
CA LEU A 324 19.09 10.27 -4.68
C LEU A 324 20.18 11.07 -5.40
N GLU A 325 19.89 12.29 -5.88
CA GLU A 325 20.90 13.14 -6.52
C GLU A 325 22.02 13.55 -5.55
N VAL A 326 21.66 13.91 -4.31
CA VAL A 326 22.64 14.25 -3.26
C VAL A 326 23.51 13.05 -2.91
N LEU A 327 22.91 11.86 -2.77
CA LEU A 327 23.63 10.62 -2.52
C LEU A 327 24.57 10.28 -3.67
N ASN A 328 24.11 10.35 -4.93
CA ASN A 328 24.94 10.12 -6.11
C ASN A 328 26.12 11.11 -6.17
N ALA A 329 25.87 12.39 -5.88
CA ALA A 329 26.93 13.40 -5.85
C ALA A 329 27.96 13.10 -4.74
N TRP A 330 27.53 12.62 -3.58
CA TRP A 330 28.44 12.19 -2.52
C TRP A 330 29.20 10.91 -2.86
N GLU A 331 28.55 9.94 -3.48
CA GLU A 331 29.15 8.69 -3.95
C GLU A 331 30.27 8.94 -4.95
N ASN A 332 30.04 9.86 -5.89
CA ASN A 332 31.03 10.27 -6.90
C ASN A 332 32.07 11.29 -6.40
N GLY A 333 32.06 11.65 -5.11
CA GLY A 333 33.05 12.55 -4.51
C GLY A 333 32.85 14.04 -4.85
N VAL A 334 31.70 14.43 -5.40
CA VAL A 334 31.35 15.84 -5.69
C VAL A 334 30.99 16.59 -4.40
N LEU A 335 30.31 15.93 -3.47
CA LEU A 335 29.94 16.49 -2.16
C LEU A 335 30.79 15.87 -1.04
N SER A 336 31.18 16.70 -0.07
CA SER A 336 31.78 16.25 1.19
C SER A 336 30.71 15.80 2.19
N VAL A 337 31.10 15.05 3.22
CA VAL A 337 30.18 14.61 4.28
C VAL A 337 29.58 15.79 5.05
N GLU A 338 30.31 16.89 5.19
CA GLU A 338 29.83 18.12 5.83
C GLU A 338 28.78 18.83 4.97
N ALA A 339 28.95 18.84 3.64
CA ALA A 339 27.96 19.38 2.73
C ALA A 339 26.66 18.56 2.76
N VAL A 340 26.78 17.23 2.81
CA VAL A 340 25.64 16.32 2.98
C VAL A 340 24.95 16.55 4.32
N GLN A 341 25.72 16.68 5.42
CA GLN A 341 25.17 17.01 6.74
C GLN A 341 24.33 18.29 6.69
N LYS A 342 24.87 19.36 6.10
CA LYS A 342 24.15 20.64 5.93
C LYS A 342 22.84 20.46 5.15
N ILE A 343 22.85 19.68 4.07
CA ILE A 343 21.65 19.38 3.29
C ILE A 343 20.62 18.60 4.13
N THR A 344 21.05 17.56 4.87
CA THR A 344 20.15 16.80 5.75
C THR A 344 19.59 17.63 6.90
N ASP A 345 20.37 18.59 7.42
CA ASP A 345 19.93 19.56 8.42
C ASP A 345 18.86 20.51 7.87
N ASN A 346 19.03 20.97 6.63
CA ASN A 346 18.03 21.78 5.93
C ASN A 346 16.71 21.02 5.70
N ILE A 347 16.76 19.71 5.43
CA ILE A 347 15.57 18.87 5.22
C ILE A 347 14.73 18.74 6.50
N LYS A 348 15.36 18.45 7.65
CA LYS A 348 14.65 18.25 8.93
C LYS A 348 14.40 19.54 9.71
N GLY A 349 14.99 20.68 9.30
CA GLY A 349 15.03 21.89 10.12
C GLY A 349 13.72 22.67 10.27
N LYS A 350 12.78 22.59 9.31
CA LYS A 350 11.49 23.30 9.41
C LYS A 350 10.27 22.40 9.35
N VAL A 351 10.30 21.37 8.51
CA VAL A 351 9.16 20.51 8.19
C VAL A 351 9.61 19.05 8.29
N CYS A 352 9.17 18.35 9.33
CA CYS A 352 9.62 16.99 9.67
C CYS A 352 9.18 15.94 8.65
N SER A 353 8.07 16.16 7.96
CA SER A 353 7.55 15.29 6.91
C SER A 353 8.52 15.09 5.74
N MET A 354 9.38 16.08 5.44
CA MET A 354 10.44 15.91 4.44
C MET A 354 11.48 14.87 4.88
N ALA A 355 11.89 14.89 6.16
CA ALA A 355 12.82 13.90 6.70
C ALA A 355 12.23 12.48 6.65
N ILE A 356 10.93 12.33 6.92
CA ILE A 356 10.23 11.06 6.76
C ILE A 356 10.25 10.60 5.31
N CYS A 357 9.95 11.47 4.35
CA CYS A 357 9.98 11.11 2.92
C CYS A 357 11.39 10.68 2.47
N ALA A 358 12.43 11.39 2.92
CA ALA A 358 13.82 11.08 2.65
C ALA A 358 14.22 9.71 3.22
N VAL A 359 13.94 9.47 4.50
CA VAL A 359 14.31 8.23 5.18
C VAL A 359 13.52 7.03 4.65
N ALA A 360 12.24 7.20 4.35
CA ALA A 360 11.41 6.15 3.74
C ALA A 360 12.04 5.62 2.44
N TRP A 361 12.51 6.54 1.57
CA TRP A 361 13.22 6.16 0.36
C TRP A 361 14.61 5.56 0.64
N LEU A 362 15.40 6.14 1.55
CA LEU A 362 16.72 5.61 1.91
C LEU A 362 16.66 4.19 2.50
N VAL A 363 15.64 3.90 3.31
CA VAL A 363 15.37 2.55 3.84
C VAL A 363 15.09 1.57 2.71
N ALA A 364 14.24 1.94 1.75
CA ALA A 364 13.99 1.14 0.56
C ALA A 364 15.26 0.95 -0.27
N HIS A 365 16.05 2.01 -0.46
CA HIS A 365 17.31 1.97 -1.20
C HIS A 365 18.35 1.04 -0.55
N VAL A 366 18.58 1.15 0.76
CA VAL A 366 19.53 0.30 1.50
C VAL A 366 19.21 -1.19 1.37
N ARG A 367 17.94 -1.57 1.29
CA ARG A 367 17.50 -2.96 1.07
C ARG A 367 17.95 -3.53 -0.28
N MET A 368 18.25 -2.67 -1.26
CA MET A 368 18.71 -3.07 -2.58
C MET A 368 20.23 -3.24 -2.67
N LEU A 369 20.97 -2.64 -1.74
CA LEU A 369 22.43 -2.49 -1.80
C LEU A 369 23.20 -3.70 -1.25
N GLY A 370 24.41 -3.90 -1.76
CA GLY A 370 25.41 -4.77 -1.16
C GLY A 370 25.94 -4.19 0.16
N LEU A 371 26.64 -4.99 0.98
CA LEU A 371 27.09 -4.54 2.31
C LEU A 371 27.99 -3.30 2.24
N ASP A 372 28.91 -3.26 1.26
CA ASP A 372 29.90 -2.19 1.10
C ASP A 372 29.28 -0.87 0.63
N GLU A 373 28.18 -0.94 -0.13
CA GLU A 373 27.48 0.22 -0.69
C GLU A 373 26.59 0.91 0.36
N ARG A 374 26.31 0.27 1.50
CA ARG A 374 25.36 0.80 2.50
C ARG A 374 25.89 1.93 3.35
N GLU A 375 27.20 2.10 3.45
CA GLU A 375 27.82 3.00 4.43
C GLU A 375 27.32 4.45 4.28
N LYS A 376 27.37 5.00 3.05
CA LYS A 376 26.93 6.38 2.77
C LYS A 376 25.41 6.58 2.99
N PRO A 377 24.52 5.76 2.41
CA PRO A 377 23.08 5.84 2.70
C PRO A 377 22.73 5.72 4.18
N GLN A 378 23.36 4.78 4.91
CA GLN A 378 23.11 4.61 6.34
C GLN A 378 23.65 5.77 7.17
N THR A 379 24.75 6.39 6.74
CA THR A 379 25.24 7.63 7.33
C THR A 379 24.22 8.73 7.13
N MET A 380 23.70 8.90 5.91
CA MET A 380 22.67 9.91 5.62
C MET A 380 21.38 9.70 6.45
N ILE A 381 20.94 8.44 6.64
CA ILE A 381 19.83 8.11 7.56
C ILE A 381 20.15 8.59 8.99
N ARG A 382 21.34 8.26 9.52
CA ARG A 382 21.76 8.70 10.86
C ARG A 382 21.78 10.23 10.99
N GLN A 383 22.24 10.93 9.96
CA GLN A 383 22.24 12.39 9.93
C GLN A 383 20.80 12.94 9.97
N LEU A 384 19.86 12.37 9.20
CA LEU A 384 18.45 12.76 9.22
C LEU A 384 17.74 12.45 10.56
N MET A 385 18.12 11.37 11.23
CA MET A 385 17.58 11.01 12.55
C MET A 385 18.16 11.84 13.70
N THR A 386 19.32 12.46 13.51
CA THR A 386 19.97 13.25 14.56
C THR A 386 19.21 14.57 14.77
N PRO A 387 18.71 14.89 15.98
CA PRO A 387 18.05 16.17 16.23
C PRO A 387 18.99 17.36 15.99
N LEU A 388 18.44 18.49 15.54
CA LEU A 388 19.22 19.74 15.44
C LEU A 388 19.45 20.33 16.84
N TYR A 389 20.68 20.74 17.12
CA TYR A 389 21.04 21.44 18.36
C TYR A 389 20.87 22.95 18.16
N GLY A 390 19.80 23.54 18.70
CA GLY A 390 19.52 24.97 18.66
C GLY A 390 18.05 25.30 18.93
N GLU A 391 17.76 26.52 19.41
CA GLU A 391 16.38 26.98 19.59
C GLU A 391 15.71 27.23 18.23
N ASN A 392 14.75 26.38 17.87
CA ASN A 392 13.88 26.62 16.72
C ASN A 392 12.68 27.45 17.15
N THR A 393 12.44 28.57 16.46
CA THR A 393 11.35 29.50 16.77
C THR A 393 9.99 29.07 16.21
N LEU A 394 9.93 27.99 15.42
CA LEU A 394 8.69 27.46 14.89
C LEU A 394 7.86 26.75 15.97
N GLN A 395 6.55 27.00 15.95
CA GLN A 395 5.61 26.42 16.91
C GLN A 395 5.67 24.88 16.91
N PHE A 396 5.62 24.31 18.12
CA PHE A 396 5.59 22.87 18.37
C PHE A 396 6.76 22.08 17.75
N TYR A 397 7.90 22.71 17.48
CA TYR A 397 9.02 22.03 16.81
C TYR A 397 9.54 20.84 17.62
N ASN A 398 9.70 21.00 18.93
CA ASN A 398 10.20 19.92 19.79
C ASN A 398 9.26 18.71 19.79
N GLU A 399 7.95 18.95 19.91
CA GLU A 399 6.93 17.90 19.87
C GLU A 399 6.90 17.20 18.51
N ARG A 400 7.04 17.95 17.41
CA ARG A 400 7.15 17.39 16.05
C ARG A 400 8.42 16.55 15.87
N VAL A 401 9.55 16.98 16.44
CA VAL A 401 10.80 16.20 16.39
C VAL A 401 10.66 14.90 17.17
N VAL A 402 9.99 14.89 18.33
CA VAL A 402 9.76 13.66 19.12
C VAL A 402 8.97 12.63 18.32
N ILE A 403 7.84 13.03 17.71
CA ILE A 403 7.04 12.10 16.91
C ILE A 403 7.77 11.67 15.63
N MET A 404 8.49 12.60 14.97
CA MET A 404 9.34 12.28 13.83
C MET A 404 10.37 11.23 14.19
N SER A 405 11.13 11.41 15.28
CA SER A 405 12.14 10.45 15.73
C SER A 405 11.53 9.07 15.98
N SER A 406 10.40 9.00 16.68
CA SER A 406 9.67 7.73 16.89
C SER A 406 9.31 7.04 15.57
N ILE A 407 8.80 7.80 14.59
CA ILE A 407 8.44 7.26 13.27
C ILE A 407 9.67 6.74 12.54
N LEU A 408 10.77 7.52 12.53
CA LEU A 408 12.01 7.18 11.85
C LEU A 408 12.69 5.95 12.48
N GLU A 409 12.67 5.84 13.81
CA GLU A 409 13.19 4.68 14.53
C GLU A 409 12.48 3.39 14.10
N HIS A 410 11.15 3.41 14.02
CA HIS A 410 10.37 2.27 13.53
C HIS A 410 10.68 1.95 12.06
N MET A 411 10.79 2.96 11.19
CA MET A 411 11.14 2.75 9.77
C MET A 411 12.52 2.10 9.61
N CYS A 412 13.48 2.47 10.45
CA CYS A 412 14.88 2.06 10.29
C CYS A 412 15.27 0.83 11.11
N ALA A 413 14.39 0.34 12.00
CA ALA A 413 14.68 -0.75 12.93
C ALA A 413 15.28 -1.97 12.22
N ASP A 414 14.63 -2.45 11.15
CA ASP A 414 15.11 -3.59 10.38
C ASP A 414 16.48 -3.35 9.74
N VAL A 415 16.68 -2.15 9.17
CA VAL A 415 17.90 -1.82 8.43
C VAL A 415 19.11 -1.82 9.36
N PHE A 416 19.01 -1.16 10.51
CA PHE A 416 20.12 -1.08 11.47
C PHE A 416 20.36 -2.39 12.21
N GLN A 417 19.29 -3.07 12.65
CA GLN A 417 19.42 -4.36 13.33
C GLN A 417 20.08 -5.41 12.43
N GLN A 418 19.65 -5.54 11.18
CA GLN A 418 20.16 -6.57 10.27
C GLN A 418 21.59 -6.28 9.78
N THR A 419 21.95 -4.99 9.61
CA THR A 419 23.34 -4.62 9.30
C THR A 419 24.26 -4.96 10.47
N GLY A 420 23.84 -4.68 11.71
CA GLY A 420 24.59 -5.05 12.92
C GLY A 420 24.77 -6.56 13.09
N VAL A 421 23.77 -7.36 12.74
CA VAL A 421 23.87 -8.84 12.74
C VAL A 421 24.85 -9.34 11.68
N SER A 422 24.86 -8.74 10.49
CA SER A 422 25.75 -9.15 9.38
C SER A 422 27.24 -8.90 9.67
N LEU A 423 27.56 -7.98 10.59
CA LEU A 423 28.93 -7.68 11.04
C LEU A 423 29.41 -8.60 12.17
N ARG A 424 28.54 -9.40 12.79
CA ARG A 424 28.94 -10.33 13.85
C ARG A 424 29.58 -11.59 13.24
N PRO A 425 30.67 -12.12 13.82
CA PRO A 425 31.23 -13.40 13.39
C PRO A 425 30.16 -14.50 13.48
N ALA A 426 30.03 -15.30 12.42
CA ALA A 426 29.14 -16.45 12.44
C ALA A 426 29.61 -17.42 13.53
N LEU A 427 28.84 -17.54 14.62
CA LEU A 427 29.03 -18.61 15.58
C LEU A 427 28.69 -19.93 14.88
N GLU A 428 29.66 -20.84 14.81
CA GLU A 428 29.49 -22.17 14.24
C GLU A 428 28.31 -22.89 14.93
N GLY A 429 27.29 -23.28 14.16
CA GLY A 429 26.22 -24.17 14.63
C GLY A 429 24.80 -23.59 14.73
N GLN A 430 24.57 -22.31 14.44
CA GLN A 430 23.20 -21.82 14.21
C GLN A 430 22.92 -21.78 12.71
N GLU A 431 22.06 -22.70 12.21
CA GLU A 431 21.42 -22.47 10.92
C GLU A 431 20.56 -21.20 11.04
N PRO A 432 20.81 -20.15 10.24
CA PRO A 432 19.92 -19.00 10.23
C PRO A 432 18.55 -19.48 9.77
N ILE A 433 17.53 -19.25 10.61
CA ILE A 433 16.14 -19.58 10.32
C ILE A 433 15.79 -19.02 8.93
N PRO A 434 15.32 -19.83 7.96
CA PRO A 434 15.59 -19.52 6.54
C PRO A 434 14.74 -18.42 5.88
N TYR A 435 13.91 -17.68 6.62
CA TYR A 435 12.75 -17.02 6.00
C TYR A 435 12.57 -15.52 6.25
N ARG A 436 13.56 -14.80 6.80
CA ARG A 436 13.46 -13.33 7.01
C ARG A 436 14.77 -12.57 6.88
N SER A 437 15.59 -12.86 5.88
CA SER A 437 16.77 -12.04 5.55
C SER A 437 16.38 -10.88 4.63
N LEU A 438 15.97 -9.73 5.19
CA LEU A 438 15.51 -8.55 4.44
C LEU A 438 16.65 -7.66 3.91
N LEU A 439 17.90 -7.91 4.32
CA LEU A 439 19.08 -7.27 3.74
C LEU A 439 19.98 -8.30 3.03
N PRO A 440 20.48 -7.99 1.83
CA PRO A 440 21.47 -8.83 1.14
C PRO A 440 22.72 -9.06 1.98
N PRO A 441 23.24 -10.29 2.09
CA PRO A 441 24.33 -10.58 3.01
C PRO A 441 25.71 -10.03 2.57
N ARG A 442 25.96 -9.82 1.27
CA ARG A 442 27.24 -9.26 0.75
C ARG A 442 27.11 -8.52 -0.58
N GLN A 443 26.54 -9.17 -1.58
CA GLN A 443 26.41 -8.61 -2.94
C GLN A 443 25.05 -7.92 -3.15
N PRO A 444 24.96 -6.90 -4.03
CA PRO A 444 23.69 -6.23 -4.36
C PRO A 444 22.63 -7.21 -4.88
N ILE A 445 21.35 -6.97 -4.60
CA ILE A 445 20.28 -7.92 -4.99
C ILE A 445 20.24 -8.16 -6.50
N ARG A 446 20.60 -7.16 -7.31
CA ARG A 446 20.63 -7.28 -8.76
C ARG A 446 21.68 -8.29 -9.21
N GLN A 447 22.87 -8.22 -8.63
CA GLN A 447 23.94 -9.17 -8.92
C GLN A 447 23.57 -10.57 -8.42
N ALA A 448 22.94 -10.68 -7.25
CA ALA A 448 22.44 -11.94 -6.73
C ALA A 448 21.41 -12.58 -7.69
N LEU A 449 20.42 -11.79 -8.15
CA LEU A 449 19.41 -12.22 -9.11
C LEU A 449 20.05 -12.72 -10.40
N GLN A 450 20.93 -11.92 -11.00
CA GLN A 450 21.58 -12.24 -12.28
C GLN A 450 22.44 -13.51 -12.17
N THR A 451 23.23 -13.62 -11.11
CA THR A 451 24.14 -14.75 -10.90
C THR A 451 23.35 -16.05 -10.74
N HIS A 452 22.35 -16.06 -9.87
CA HIS A 452 21.57 -17.27 -9.59
C HIS A 452 20.64 -17.61 -10.75
N PHE A 453 20.05 -16.61 -11.42
CA PHE A 453 19.25 -16.84 -12.62
C PHE A 453 20.07 -17.53 -13.72
N ARG A 454 21.31 -17.07 -13.99
CA ARG A 454 22.19 -17.71 -14.98
C ARG A 454 22.62 -19.12 -14.59
N GLN A 455 22.88 -19.36 -13.31
CA GLN A 455 23.17 -20.71 -12.82
C GLN A 455 21.99 -21.66 -13.04
N VAL A 456 20.77 -21.21 -12.71
CA VAL A 456 19.54 -21.96 -12.95
C VAL A 456 19.31 -22.19 -14.44
N LEU A 457 19.52 -21.17 -15.27
CA LEU A 457 19.39 -21.28 -16.73
C LEU A 457 20.35 -22.33 -17.30
N ALA A 458 21.60 -22.36 -16.83
CA ALA A 458 22.57 -23.38 -17.23
C ALA A 458 22.15 -24.78 -16.76
N LYS A 459 21.70 -24.91 -15.50
CA LYS A 459 21.23 -26.18 -14.90
C LYS A 459 19.93 -26.70 -15.54
N GLY A 460 19.01 -25.82 -15.91
CA GLY A 460 17.68 -26.13 -16.42
C GLY A 460 16.58 -26.35 -15.37
N TRP A 461 16.87 -26.14 -14.09
CA TRP A 461 15.91 -26.34 -13.00
C TRP A 461 16.27 -25.45 -11.80
N VAL A 462 15.26 -25.14 -10.97
CA VAL A 462 15.39 -24.31 -9.76
C VAL A 462 15.46 -25.20 -8.53
N ASP A 463 16.55 -25.13 -7.75
CA ASP A 463 16.62 -25.80 -6.44
C ASP A 463 15.87 -25.01 -5.36
N SER A 464 15.50 -25.68 -4.25
CA SER A 464 14.76 -25.04 -3.14
C SER A 464 15.46 -23.80 -2.61
N ARG A 465 16.80 -23.83 -2.51
CA ARG A 465 17.60 -22.71 -2.02
C ARG A 465 17.49 -21.49 -2.94
N THR A 466 17.59 -21.71 -4.25
CA THR A 466 17.45 -20.64 -5.25
C THR A 466 16.01 -20.14 -5.33
N LEU A 467 15.01 -21.01 -5.14
CA LEU A 467 13.61 -20.60 -5.08
C LEU A 467 13.36 -19.63 -3.92
N HIS A 468 13.84 -19.95 -2.71
CA HIS A 468 13.74 -19.06 -1.55
C HIS A 468 14.52 -17.77 -1.72
N LEU A 469 15.68 -17.82 -2.38
CA LEU A 469 16.41 -16.63 -2.73
C LEU A 469 15.61 -15.75 -3.70
N LEU A 470 15.06 -16.32 -4.77
CA LEU A 470 14.24 -15.59 -5.74
C LEU A 470 12.99 -14.99 -5.09
N GLU A 471 12.34 -15.74 -4.19
CA GLU A 471 11.25 -15.25 -3.36
C GLU A 471 11.73 -14.06 -2.51
N SER A 472 12.87 -14.17 -1.83
CA SER A 472 13.42 -13.08 -1.02
C SER A 472 13.79 -11.85 -1.86
N LEU A 473 14.32 -12.05 -3.07
CA LEU A 473 14.66 -10.98 -4.02
C LEU A 473 13.40 -10.29 -4.57
N LEU A 474 12.33 -11.05 -4.80
CA LEU A 474 11.01 -10.51 -5.13
C LEU A 474 10.48 -9.64 -3.99
N HIS A 475 10.59 -10.09 -2.74
CA HIS A 475 10.19 -9.31 -1.57
C HIS A 475 11.08 -8.07 -1.33
N MET A 476 12.38 -8.14 -1.62
CA MET A 476 13.27 -6.99 -1.43
C MET A 476 13.09 -5.92 -2.51
N GLY A 477 13.03 -6.32 -3.78
CA GLY A 477 12.94 -5.36 -4.89
C GLY A 477 11.52 -4.98 -5.32
N GLY A 478 10.52 -5.75 -4.93
CA GLY A 478 9.14 -5.62 -5.43
C GLY A 478 8.94 -6.23 -6.82
N VAL A 479 7.68 -6.39 -7.21
CA VAL A 479 7.28 -7.13 -8.41
C VAL A 479 7.82 -6.46 -9.68
N PHE A 480 7.74 -5.13 -9.76
CA PHE A 480 8.26 -4.38 -10.91
C PHE A 480 9.75 -4.60 -11.12
N TRP A 481 10.56 -4.39 -10.08
CA TRP A 481 12.01 -4.54 -10.18
C TRP A 481 12.39 -5.98 -10.54
N PHE A 482 11.76 -6.96 -9.90
CA PHE A 482 12.04 -8.37 -10.10
C PHE A 482 11.72 -8.80 -11.54
N THR A 483 10.50 -8.48 -12.00
CA THR A 483 10.03 -8.79 -13.36
C THR A 483 10.88 -8.07 -14.41
N ASN A 484 11.16 -6.78 -14.23
CA ASN A 484 11.96 -5.97 -15.16
C ASN A 484 13.39 -6.49 -15.30
N ASN A 485 14.06 -6.85 -14.19
CA ASN A 485 15.43 -7.36 -14.26
C ASN A 485 15.51 -8.75 -14.87
N LEU A 486 14.52 -9.61 -14.64
CA LEU A 486 14.42 -10.91 -15.29
C LEU A 486 14.15 -10.80 -16.79
N VAL A 487 13.25 -9.91 -17.21
CA VAL A 487 13.03 -9.60 -18.64
C VAL A 487 14.31 -9.04 -19.27
N LYS A 488 15.08 -8.21 -18.56
CA LYS A 488 16.40 -7.75 -19.04
C LYS A 488 17.40 -8.88 -19.23
N GLU A 489 17.32 -9.99 -18.49
CA GLU A 489 18.14 -11.17 -18.79
C GLU A 489 17.64 -11.89 -20.05
N LEU A 490 16.33 -12.01 -20.28
CA LEU A 490 15.77 -12.53 -21.53
C LEU A 490 16.24 -11.72 -22.75
N LEU A 491 16.22 -10.38 -22.65
CA LEU A 491 16.61 -9.48 -23.72
C LEU A 491 18.12 -9.50 -24.06
N LYS A 492 18.94 -10.20 -23.28
CA LYS A 492 20.37 -10.39 -23.57
C LYS A 492 20.65 -11.61 -24.46
N GLU A 493 19.67 -12.49 -24.63
CA GLU A 493 19.89 -13.76 -25.32
C GLU A 493 19.95 -13.61 -26.84
N THR A 494 21.07 -13.97 -27.44
CA THR A 494 21.23 -13.88 -28.91
C THR A 494 20.88 -15.17 -29.64
N ARG A 495 20.71 -16.29 -28.91
CA ARG A 495 20.45 -17.61 -29.47
C ARG A 495 19.01 -18.04 -29.19
N LYS A 496 18.31 -18.47 -30.25
CA LYS A 496 16.90 -18.88 -30.21
C LYS A 496 16.60 -19.93 -29.13
N GLU A 497 17.44 -20.96 -29.02
CA GLU A 497 17.28 -22.05 -28.04
C GLU A 497 17.32 -21.54 -26.59
N TRP A 498 18.26 -20.65 -26.29
CA TRP A 498 18.41 -20.08 -24.95
C TRP A 498 17.31 -19.09 -24.63
N ALA A 499 16.91 -18.26 -25.60
CA ALA A 499 15.79 -17.34 -25.45
C ALA A 499 14.49 -18.10 -25.07
N PHE A 500 14.20 -19.24 -25.71
CA PHE A 500 13.03 -20.04 -25.35
C PHE A 500 13.16 -20.76 -24.00
N ARG A 501 14.35 -21.25 -23.66
CA ARG A 501 14.59 -21.84 -22.32
C ARG A 501 14.41 -20.80 -21.21
N VAL A 502 14.80 -19.55 -21.46
CA VAL A 502 14.55 -18.43 -20.55
C VAL A 502 13.05 -18.20 -20.39
N VAL A 503 12.25 -18.27 -21.46
CA VAL A 503 10.78 -18.11 -21.36
C VAL A 503 10.15 -19.14 -20.43
N GLU A 504 10.48 -20.43 -20.58
CA GLU A 504 9.95 -21.50 -19.73
C GLU A 504 10.35 -21.30 -18.26
N LEU A 505 11.61 -20.90 -18.04
CA LEU A 505 12.12 -20.64 -16.71
C LEU A 505 11.46 -19.40 -16.07
N LEU A 506 11.35 -18.30 -16.81
CA LEU A 506 10.71 -17.07 -16.33
C LEU A 506 9.24 -17.27 -16.04
N TYR A 507 8.52 -17.98 -16.90
CA TYR A 507 7.12 -18.33 -16.66
C TYR A 507 6.97 -19.12 -15.35
N SER A 508 7.87 -20.09 -15.09
CA SER A 508 7.89 -20.86 -13.84
C SER A 508 8.23 -20.00 -12.62
N ILE A 509 9.19 -19.08 -12.74
CA ILE A 509 9.57 -18.16 -11.67
C ILE A 509 8.44 -17.17 -11.37
N PHE A 510 7.73 -16.68 -12.40
CA PHE A 510 6.61 -15.76 -12.24
C PHE A 510 5.43 -16.40 -11.52
N CYS A 511 5.33 -17.73 -11.45
CA CYS A 511 4.35 -18.40 -10.59
C CYS A 511 4.50 -18.06 -9.08
N LEU A 512 5.63 -17.46 -8.65
CA LEU A 512 5.76 -16.89 -7.31
C LEU A 512 4.72 -15.79 -7.03
N ASP A 513 4.35 -15.01 -8.05
CA ASP A 513 3.24 -14.03 -8.03
C ASP A 513 2.76 -13.76 -9.47
N LEU A 514 2.05 -14.74 -10.05
CA LEU A 514 1.72 -14.73 -11.48
C LEU A 514 0.87 -13.52 -11.85
N GLN A 515 -0.09 -13.16 -11.00
CA GLN A 515 -1.03 -12.09 -11.29
C GLN A 515 -0.31 -10.74 -11.35
N GLN A 516 0.50 -10.41 -10.33
CA GLN A 516 1.19 -9.12 -10.31
C GLN A 516 2.32 -9.05 -11.34
N ALA A 517 3.07 -10.15 -11.55
CA ALA A 517 4.10 -10.20 -12.58
C ALA A 517 3.51 -10.02 -13.99
N THR A 518 2.33 -10.61 -14.27
CA THR A 518 1.62 -10.45 -15.54
C THR A 518 1.17 -9.00 -15.75
N LEU A 519 0.53 -8.40 -14.75
CA LEU A 519 0.06 -7.02 -14.81
C LEU A 519 1.24 -6.05 -15.03
N THR A 520 2.33 -6.24 -14.28
CA THR A 520 3.57 -5.47 -14.44
C THR A 520 4.19 -5.63 -15.83
N LEU A 521 4.30 -6.87 -16.32
CA LEU A 521 4.87 -7.18 -17.63
C LEU A 521 4.09 -6.49 -18.75
N LEU A 522 2.78 -6.68 -18.77
CA LEU A 522 1.93 -6.24 -19.88
C LEU A 522 1.59 -4.76 -19.82
N GLY A 523 1.47 -4.18 -18.62
CA GLY A 523 1.06 -2.79 -18.49
C GLY A 523 2.20 -1.81 -18.29
N HIS A 524 3.38 -2.23 -17.81
CA HIS A 524 4.50 -1.30 -17.58
C HIS A 524 5.73 -1.63 -18.44
N ILE A 525 6.24 -2.86 -18.32
CA ILE A 525 7.52 -3.22 -18.96
C ILE A 525 7.39 -3.26 -20.48
N LEU A 526 6.37 -3.96 -20.99
CA LEU A 526 6.17 -4.12 -22.42
C LEU A 526 5.84 -2.79 -23.12
N PRO A 527 4.92 -1.95 -22.61
CA PRO A 527 4.67 -0.63 -23.20
C PRO A 527 5.92 0.23 -23.30
N ASN A 528 6.74 0.30 -22.24
CA ASN A 528 8.01 1.05 -22.25
C ASN A 528 9.02 0.53 -23.29
N LEU A 529 9.06 -0.77 -23.55
CA LEU A 529 9.93 -1.35 -24.57
C LEU A 529 9.44 -1.06 -26.00
N LEU A 530 8.13 -0.93 -26.19
CA LEU A 530 7.51 -0.72 -27.49
C LEU A 530 7.42 0.76 -27.88
N THR A 531 7.29 1.68 -26.92
CA THR A 531 7.13 3.12 -27.20
C THR A 531 8.45 3.87 -27.33
N ASP A 532 9.51 3.45 -26.64
CA ASP A 532 10.80 4.14 -26.65
C ASP A 532 11.74 3.59 -27.75
N PRO A 533 12.09 4.39 -28.78
CA PRO A 533 13.00 3.97 -29.85
C PRO A 533 14.36 3.51 -29.36
N ALA A 534 14.83 3.99 -28.20
CA ALA A 534 16.09 3.55 -27.60
C ALA A 534 16.06 2.06 -27.23
N HIS A 535 14.89 1.45 -27.07
CA HIS A 535 14.74 0.05 -26.70
C HIS A 535 14.50 -0.90 -27.87
N TRP A 536 14.09 -0.41 -29.05
CA TRP A 536 13.67 -1.27 -30.16
C TRP A 536 14.74 -2.26 -30.61
N HIS A 537 16.02 -1.87 -30.61
CA HIS A 537 17.11 -2.79 -30.98
C HIS A 537 17.18 -4.05 -30.09
N LYS A 538 16.72 -3.98 -28.83
CA LYS A 538 16.68 -5.11 -27.89
C LYS A 538 15.56 -6.11 -28.22
N LEU A 539 14.57 -5.69 -29.01
CA LEU A 539 13.45 -6.53 -29.45
C LEU A 539 13.76 -7.25 -30.77
N ALA A 540 14.92 -7.02 -31.39
CA ALA A 540 15.31 -7.77 -32.57
C ALA A 540 15.33 -9.27 -32.24
N ASP A 541 14.88 -10.12 -33.16
CA ASP A 541 14.86 -11.57 -32.93
C ASP A 541 16.26 -12.11 -32.59
N PRO A 542 16.39 -13.09 -31.67
CA PRO A 542 15.32 -13.88 -31.05
C PRO A 542 14.61 -13.34 -29.76
N PRO A 543 15.14 -12.39 -28.98
CA PRO A 543 14.47 -11.93 -27.76
C PRO A 543 13.06 -11.37 -27.93
N GLY A 544 12.79 -10.64 -29.01
CA GLY A 544 11.47 -10.07 -29.27
C GLY A 544 10.38 -11.14 -29.32
N ARG A 545 10.60 -12.18 -30.14
CA ARG A 545 9.69 -13.34 -30.20
C ARG A 545 9.56 -14.07 -28.87
N ALA A 546 10.65 -14.26 -28.14
CA ALA A 546 10.62 -14.92 -26.84
C ALA A 546 9.83 -14.10 -25.80
N LEU A 547 9.98 -12.78 -25.78
CA LEU A 547 9.21 -11.89 -24.91
C LEU A 547 7.72 -11.89 -25.27
N ALA A 548 7.40 -11.93 -26.56
CA ALA A 548 6.01 -12.05 -27.03
C ALA A 548 5.38 -13.35 -26.50
N LYS A 549 6.12 -14.46 -26.59
CA LYS A 549 5.70 -15.75 -26.04
C LYS A 549 5.45 -15.74 -24.55
N LEU A 550 6.41 -15.23 -23.76
CA LEU A 550 6.27 -15.07 -22.31
C LEU A 550 5.03 -14.24 -21.95
N SER A 551 4.80 -13.15 -22.69
CA SER A 551 3.67 -12.23 -22.46
C SER A 551 2.32 -12.93 -22.65
N VAL A 552 2.17 -13.71 -23.74
CA VAL A 552 0.95 -14.50 -24.01
C VAL A 552 0.74 -15.58 -22.95
N TRP A 553 1.80 -16.32 -22.60
CA TRP A 553 1.72 -17.38 -21.58
C TRP A 553 1.29 -16.85 -20.21
N CYS A 554 1.84 -15.72 -19.78
CA CYS A 554 1.48 -15.06 -18.51
C CYS A 554 0.03 -14.59 -18.52
N ALA A 555 -0.41 -13.95 -19.61
CA ALA A 555 -1.79 -13.49 -19.78
C ALA A 555 -2.81 -14.63 -19.72
N LEU A 556 -2.62 -15.70 -20.51
CA LEU A 556 -3.54 -16.85 -20.55
C LEU A 556 -3.64 -17.58 -19.21
N SER A 557 -2.52 -17.70 -18.51
CA SER A 557 -2.44 -18.41 -17.24
C SER A 557 -3.08 -17.61 -16.12
N SER A 558 -2.96 -16.28 -16.15
CA SER A 558 -3.70 -15.38 -15.26
C SER A 558 -5.21 -15.49 -15.47
N PHE A 559 -5.69 -15.55 -16.72
CA PHE A 559 -7.12 -15.81 -17.01
C PHE A 559 -7.62 -17.14 -16.44
N SER A 560 -6.81 -18.20 -16.56
CA SER A 560 -7.19 -19.54 -16.11
C SER A 560 -7.23 -19.67 -14.58
N SER A 561 -6.38 -18.91 -13.87
CA SER A 561 -6.33 -18.89 -12.41
C SER A 561 -7.57 -18.21 -11.79
N HIS A 562 -8.10 -17.15 -12.42
CA HIS A 562 -9.29 -16.42 -11.95
C HIS A 562 -10.54 -17.32 -11.74
N HIS A 563 -10.67 -18.42 -12.48
CA HIS A 563 -11.77 -19.37 -12.32
C HIS A 563 -11.60 -20.39 -11.16
N LYS A 564 -10.40 -20.49 -10.56
CA LYS A 564 -10.10 -21.46 -9.47
C LYS A 564 -9.98 -20.83 -8.07
N VAL A 565 -10.03 -19.51 -7.93
CA VAL A 565 -9.78 -18.80 -6.65
C VAL A 565 -10.86 -19.04 -5.58
N HIS A 566 -12.02 -19.63 -5.93
CA HIS A 566 -13.06 -19.91 -4.93
C HIS A 566 -12.77 -21.06 -3.95
N THR A 567 -11.64 -21.80 -4.05
CA THR A 567 -11.46 -23.03 -3.25
C THR A 567 -10.14 -23.18 -2.46
N SER A 568 -9.30 -22.16 -2.26
CA SER A 568 -8.11 -22.32 -1.39
C SER A 568 -7.77 -21.08 -0.56
N ALA A 569 -8.25 -21.07 0.69
CA ALA A 569 -8.00 -20.04 1.70
C ALA A 569 -6.65 -20.20 2.44
N ARG A 570 -5.62 -20.78 1.81
CA ARG A 570 -4.32 -21.07 2.48
C ARG A 570 -3.10 -20.37 1.91
N GLN A 571 -3.21 -19.56 0.87
CA GLN A 571 -2.12 -18.63 0.57
C GLN A 571 -2.18 -17.49 1.58
N ARG A 572 -1.11 -17.34 2.39
CA ARG A 572 -0.86 -16.14 3.19
C ARG A 572 -1.16 -14.95 2.29
N LYS A 573 -2.17 -14.17 2.67
CA LYS A 573 -2.74 -13.08 1.90
C LYS A 573 -1.66 -12.02 1.68
N ARG A 574 -0.78 -12.22 0.69
CA ARG A 574 0.11 -11.16 0.18
C ARG A 574 -0.83 -10.06 -0.28
N GLN A 575 -0.68 -8.88 0.31
CA GLN A 575 -1.50 -7.75 -0.04
C GLN A 575 -1.26 -7.45 -1.51
N ARG A 576 -2.33 -7.45 -2.30
CA ARG A 576 -2.30 -7.09 -3.70
C ARG A 576 -1.63 -5.71 -3.77
N GLU A 577 -0.49 -5.58 -4.44
CA GLU A 577 -0.04 -4.27 -4.90
C GLU A 577 -1.18 -3.79 -5.81
N ASP A 578 -2.03 -2.90 -5.30
CA ASP A 578 -2.96 -2.14 -6.12
C ASP A 578 -2.07 -1.19 -6.93
N ILE A 579 -1.54 -1.71 -8.05
CA ILE A 579 -0.87 -0.92 -9.07
C ILE A 579 -1.97 -0.06 -9.70
N GLU A 580 -2.37 1.00 -8.99
CA GLU A 580 -3.45 1.93 -9.35
C GLU A 580 -3.07 2.87 -10.51
N ASP A 581 -1.90 2.70 -11.11
CA ASP A 581 -1.38 3.55 -12.18
C ASP A 581 -1.54 2.98 -13.60
N TYR A 582 -2.40 1.98 -13.82
CA TYR A 582 -2.78 1.61 -15.20
C TYR A 582 -3.55 2.73 -15.92
N SER A 583 -4.08 3.71 -15.18
CA SER A 583 -4.80 4.87 -15.71
C SER A 583 -3.88 6.01 -16.18
N SER A 584 -2.65 6.11 -15.68
CA SER A 584 -1.73 7.20 -16.03
C SER A 584 -0.84 6.90 -17.25
N LEU A 585 -0.69 5.62 -17.62
CA LEU A 585 0.10 5.19 -18.77
C LEU A 585 -0.52 5.61 -20.12
N PHE A 586 -1.82 5.89 -20.14
CA PHE A 586 -2.53 6.51 -21.26
C PHE A 586 -3.62 7.45 -20.70
N PRO A 587 -3.60 8.76 -20.97
CA PRO A 587 -4.56 9.72 -20.40
C PRO A 587 -5.94 9.51 -21.02
N LEU A 588 -6.69 8.54 -20.52
CA LEU A 588 -8.11 8.35 -20.80
C LEU A 588 -8.85 8.35 -19.47
N ASP A 589 -9.03 9.56 -18.94
CA ASP A 589 -10.03 10.01 -17.97
C ASP A 589 -10.99 8.90 -17.48
N ASP A 590 -10.74 8.41 -16.25
CA ASP A 590 -11.40 7.26 -15.59
C ASP A 590 -12.91 7.44 -15.37
N THR A 591 -13.45 8.61 -15.68
CA THR A 591 -14.85 8.93 -15.38
C THR A 591 -15.86 8.21 -16.26
N GLN A 592 -15.47 7.50 -17.32
CA GLN A 592 -16.42 6.83 -18.21
C GLN A 592 -15.82 5.60 -18.90
N PRO A 593 -16.15 4.34 -18.51
CA PRO A 593 -15.90 3.15 -19.34
C PRO A 593 -16.43 3.32 -20.77
N SER A 594 -17.39 4.22 -20.97
CA SER A 594 -17.88 4.69 -22.26
C SER A 594 -16.86 5.39 -23.16
N LYS A 595 -15.78 6.03 -22.67
CA LYS A 595 -14.75 6.68 -23.53
C LYS A 595 -13.80 5.67 -24.17
N LEU A 596 -13.26 4.71 -23.39
CA LEU A 596 -12.45 3.61 -23.93
C LEU A 596 -13.30 2.71 -24.83
N MET A 597 -14.54 2.39 -24.40
CA MET A 597 -15.51 1.74 -25.27
C MET A 597 -15.77 2.53 -26.56
N ARG A 598 -15.91 3.87 -26.47
CA ARG A 598 -16.12 4.76 -27.63
C ARG A 598 -14.91 4.81 -28.56
N LEU A 599 -13.67 4.77 -28.06
CA LEU A 599 -12.45 4.71 -28.86
C LEU A 599 -12.27 3.34 -29.53
N LEU A 600 -12.64 2.27 -28.82
CA LEU A 600 -12.71 0.92 -29.37
C LEU A 600 -13.91 0.75 -30.35
N SER A 601 -14.89 1.66 -30.30
CA SER A 601 -16.10 1.64 -31.11
C SER A 601 -16.25 2.82 -32.08
N SER A 602 -15.26 3.69 -32.29
CA SER A 602 -15.48 4.95 -33.00
C SER A 602 -15.61 4.72 -34.52
N ASN A 603 -16.83 4.85 -35.01
CA ASN A 603 -17.10 5.43 -36.34
C ASN A 603 -16.55 6.86 -36.34
N GLU A 604 -15.79 7.24 -37.37
CA GLU A 604 -15.64 8.65 -37.66
C GLU A 604 -16.98 9.17 -38.20
N ASP A 605 -17.47 10.27 -37.62
CA ASP A 605 -18.68 10.96 -38.05
C ASP A 605 -18.45 11.60 -39.43
N GLU A 606 -18.79 10.89 -40.50
CA GLU A 606 -19.07 11.49 -41.80
C GLU A 606 -20.55 11.98 -41.82
N PRO A 607 -20.82 13.22 -42.26
CA PRO A 607 -22.19 13.72 -42.36
C PRO A 607 -22.95 12.93 -43.44
N VAL A 608 -24.08 12.37 -43.06
CA VAL A 608 -24.98 11.59 -43.92
C VAL A 608 -25.35 12.37 -45.18
N VAL A 609 -24.78 11.98 -46.32
CA VAL A 609 -25.31 12.30 -47.65
C VAL A 609 -25.66 11.01 -48.37
N LEU A 610 -26.93 10.90 -48.74
CA LEU A 610 -27.56 9.80 -49.46
C LEU A 610 -26.72 9.35 -50.67
N SER A 611 -26.20 8.13 -50.61
CA SER A 611 -25.63 7.44 -51.78
C SER A 611 -26.09 5.98 -51.85
N SER A 612 -26.28 5.53 -53.10
CA SER A 612 -26.89 4.28 -53.59
C SER A 612 -26.32 2.97 -52.98
N PRO A 613 -27.05 1.83 -53.10
CA PRO A 613 -26.75 0.58 -52.39
C PRO A 613 -25.61 -0.24 -53.04
N GLY A 614 -24.43 0.37 -53.18
CA GLY A 614 -23.23 -0.27 -53.75
C GLY A 614 -21.98 -0.19 -52.88
N ASP A 615 -21.79 0.87 -52.10
CA ASP A 615 -20.56 1.11 -51.34
C ASP A 615 -20.85 1.46 -49.88
N ARG A 616 -20.92 0.44 -49.01
CA ARG A 616 -20.79 0.64 -47.56
C ARG A 616 -19.34 0.40 -47.17
N THR A 617 -18.62 1.48 -46.92
CA THR A 617 -17.33 1.44 -46.22
C THR A 617 -17.48 0.74 -44.86
N MET A 618 -16.51 -0.11 -44.55
CA MET A 618 -16.53 -1.01 -43.39
C MET A 618 -16.59 -0.21 -42.09
N SER A 619 -17.64 -0.43 -41.30
CA SER A 619 -17.83 0.14 -39.96
C SER A 619 -16.62 -0.21 -39.07
N SER A 620 -16.01 0.80 -38.46
CA SER A 620 -14.69 0.77 -37.80
C SER A 620 -14.71 0.35 -36.34
N SER A 621 -15.72 -0.41 -35.89
CA SER A 621 -15.94 -0.65 -34.47
C SER A 621 -15.86 -2.12 -34.07
N LEU A 622 -15.25 -2.39 -32.90
CA LEU A 622 -15.64 -3.54 -32.09
C LEU A 622 -17.16 -3.44 -31.89
N SER A 623 -17.90 -4.52 -32.15
CA SER A 623 -19.35 -4.47 -31.91
C SER A 623 -19.56 -4.12 -30.43
N ALA A 624 -20.34 -3.08 -30.14
CA ALA A 624 -20.65 -2.64 -28.78
C ALA A 624 -21.10 -3.81 -27.86
N SER A 625 -21.65 -4.88 -28.45
CA SER A 625 -22.01 -6.13 -27.75
C SER A 625 -20.85 -6.90 -27.12
N GLN A 626 -19.61 -6.84 -27.64
CA GLN A 626 -18.45 -7.54 -27.03
C GLN A 626 -18.00 -6.87 -25.73
N LEU A 627 -17.88 -5.54 -25.74
CA LEU A 627 -17.39 -4.79 -24.59
C LEU A 627 -18.38 -4.77 -23.41
N HIS A 628 -19.69 -4.92 -23.65
CA HIS A 628 -20.68 -5.05 -22.59
C HIS A 628 -20.57 -6.37 -21.80
N THR A 629 -19.92 -7.40 -22.34
CA THR A 629 -19.73 -8.69 -21.67
C THR A 629 -18.44 -8.80 -20.86
N VAL A 630 -17.49 -7.87 -21.08
CA VAL A 630 -16.17 -7.90 -20.43
C VAL A 630 -16.17 -7.03 -19.18
N ASN A 631 -15.84 -7.62 -18.04
CA ASN A 631 -15.71 -6.88 -16.78
C ASN A 631 -14.45 -6.00 -16.79
N MET A 632 -14.59 -4.73 -17.15
CA MET A 632 -13.50 -3.74 -17.16
C MET A 632 -13.03 -3.31 -15.75
N ARG A 633 -13.68 -3.81 -14.68
CA ARG A 633 -13.12 -3.70 -13.31
C ARG A 633 -11.96 -4.65 -13.06
N ASP A 634 -11.76 -5.64 -13.94
CA ASP A 634 -10.59 -6.50 -13.85
C ASP A 634 -9.35 -5.77 -14.40
N PRO A 635 -8.27 -5.60 -13.62
CA PRO A 635 -7.08 -4.90 -14.08
C PRO A 635 -6.39 -5.59 -15.26
N LEU A 636 -6.48 -6.92 -15.38
CA LEU A 636 -5.89 -7.63 -16.51
C LEU A 636 -6.60 -7.27 -17.82
N ASN A 637 -7.93 -7.16 -17.79
CA ASN A 637 -8.72 -6.75 -18.95
C ASN A 637 -8.38 -5.32 -19.38
N ARG A 638 -8.21 -4.40 -18.42
CA ARG A 638 -7.81 -3.01 -18.69
C ARG A 638 -6.42 -2.93 -19.33
N VAL A 639 -5.45 -3.67 -18.77
CA VAL A 639 -4.08 -3.73 -19.30
C VAL A 639 -4.05 -4.30 -20.71
N LEU A 640 -4.78 -5.38 -20.98
CA LEU A 640 -4.83 -5.98 -22.31
C LEU A 640 -5.51 -5.06 -23.33
N ALA A 641 -6.61 -4.40 -22.97
CA ALA A 641 -7.25 -3.41 -23.85
C ALA A 641 -6.28 -2.28 -24.23
N ASN A 642 -5.56 -1.73 -23.25
CA ASN A 642 -4.55 -0.69 -23.49
C ASN A 642 -3.39 -1.20 -24.36
N LEU A 643 -2.94 -2.44 -24.14
CA LEU A 643 -1.91 -3.06 -24.97
C LEU A 643 -2.35 -3.18 -26.42
N PHE A 644 -3.60 -3.58 -26.71
CA PHE A 644 -4.10 -3.64 -28.08
C PHE A 644 -4.24 -2.27 -28.75
N LEU A 645 -4.58 -1.21 -28.00
CA LEU A 645 -4.54 0.15 -28.51
C LEU A 645 -3.10 0.57 -28.90
N LEU A 646 -2.12 0.25 -28.06
CA LEU A 646 -0.71 0.48 -28.37
C LEU A 646 -0.26 -0.30 -29.61
N ILE A 647 -0.62 -1.59 -29.70
CA ILE A 647 -0.32 -2.42 -30.87
C ILE A 647 -0.96 -1.83 -32.14
N SER A 648 -2.20 -1.36 -32.06
CA SER A 648 -2.87 -0.68 -33.19
C SER A 648 -2.11 0.57 -33.63
N SER A 649 -1.60 1.37 -32.69
CA SER A 649 -0.78 2.55 -32.98
C SER A 649 0.53 2.17 -33.68
N ILE A 650 1.20 1.10 -33.22
CA ILE A 650 2.44 0.60 -33.84
C ILE A 650 2.19 0.13 -35.28
N LEU A 651 1.09 -0.61 -35.52
CA LEU A 651 0.72 -1.08 -36.86
C LEU A 651 0.36 0.07 -37.81
N GLY A 652 -0.27 1.14 -37.28
CA GLY A 652 -0.58 2.35 -38.05
C GLY A 652 0.62 3.26 -38.33
N SER A 653 1.78 3.01 -37.71
CA SER A 653 3.00 3.78 -37.94
C SER A 653 3.57 3.54 -39.34
N LYS A 654 4.18 4.58 -39.91
CA LYS A 654 4.92 4.49 -41.19
C LYS A 654 6.29 3.81 -41.05
N THR A 655 6.73 3.54 -39.82
CA THR A 655 8.03 2.92 -39.53
C THR A 655 7.87 1.47 -39.08
N ALA A 656 8.36 0.54 -39.89
CA ALA A 656 8.46 -0.88 -39.53
C ALA A 656 9.82 -1.17 -38.88
N GLY A 657 9.83 -1.94 -37.80
CA GLY A 657 11.04 -2.30 -37.07
C GLY A 657 10.85 -3.49 -36.12
N PRO A 658 11.80 -3.73 -35.20
CA PRO A 658 11.70 -4.79 -34.20
C PRO A 658 10.41 -4.78 -33.38
N GLN A 659 9.87 -3.59 -33.07
CA GLN A 659 8.58 -3.40 -32.41
C GLN A 659 7.40 -3.95 -33.24
N THR A 660 7.45 -3.86 -34.58
CA THR A 660 6.45 -4.44 -35.48
C THR A 660 6.62 -5.96 -35.56
N GLN A 661 7.86 -6.46 -35.54
CA GLN A 661 8.15 -7.91 -35.49
C GLN A 661 7.69 -8.55 -34.17
N PHE A 662 7.80 -7.81 -33.05
CA PHE A 662 7.22 -8.21 -31.78
C PHE A 662 5.71 -8.40 -31.91
N VAL A 663 5.00 -7.42 -32.48
CA VAL A 663 3.54 -7.51 -32.71
C VAL A 663 3.19 -8.74 -33.54
N GLN A 664 3.94 -9.01 -34.60
CA GLN A 664 3.78 -10.21 -35.41
C GLN A 664 3.89 -11.48 -34.56
N SER A 665 4.98 -11.61 -33.79
CA SER A 665 5.24 -12.77 -32.93
C SER A 665 4.19 -12.94 -31.82
N PHE A 666 3.69 -11.84 -31.27
CA PHE A 666 2.65 -11.84 -30.22
C PHE A 666 1.33 -12.38 -30.75
N VAL A 667 0.92 -11.96 -31.95
CA VAL A 667 -0.29 -12.46 -32.59
C VAL A 667 -0.13 -13.92 -33.00
N GLU A 668 1.02 -14.32 -33.53
CA GLU A 668 1.32 -15.73 -33.84
C GLU A 668 1.14 -16.63 -32.60
N GLU A 669 1.76 -16.27 -31.47
CA GLU A 669 1.64 -17.06 -30.24
C GLU A 669 0.21 -17.08 -29.69
N CYS A 670 -0.54 -15.97 -29.76
CA CYS A 670 -1.94 -15.95 -29.36
C CYS A 670 -2.78 -16.96 -30.17
N VAL A 671 -2.52 -17.05 -31.48
CA VAL A 671 -3.20 -18.00 -32.37
C VAL A 671 -2.81 -19.44 -32.05
N GLU A 672 -1.52 -19.72 -31.85
CA GLU A 672 -1.04 -21.07 -31.49
C GLU A 672 -1.62 -21.57 -30.16
N CYS A 673 -1.71 -20.71 -29.14
CA CYS A 673 -2.27 -21.08 -27.85
C CYS A 673 -3.80 -21.27 -27.87
N SER A 674 -4.52 -20.59 -28.78
CA SER A 674 -5.97 -20.75 -28.95
C SER A 674 -6.37 -22.16 -29.36
N GLU A 675 -5.50 -22.85 -30.12
CA GLU A 675 -5.74 -24.24 -30.58
C GLU A 675 -5.78 -25.25 -29.44
N GLN A 676 -5.22 -24.91 -28.27
CA GLN A 676 -5.13 -25.79 -27.10
C GLN A 676 -6.38 -25.73 -26.19
N GLY A 677 -7.46 -25.06 -26.61
CA GLY A 677 -8.77 -25.08 -25.93
C GLY A 677 -8.93 -24.08 -24.78
N SER A 678 -7.96 -23.18 -24.57
CA SER A 678 -8.05 -22.11 -23.56
C SER A 678 -8.95 -20.96 -24.07
N ARG A 679 -10.25 -21.03 -23.78
CA ARG A 679 -11.27 -20.04 -24.19
C ARG A 679 -11.26 -18.71 -23.42
N GLY A 680 -10.12 -18.31 -22.84
CA GLY A 680 -9.90 -16.95 -22.33
C GLY A 680 -9.12 -16.13 -23.35
N SER A 681 -9.73 -15.80 -24.49
CA SER A 681 -8.96 -15.28 -25.63
C SER A 681 -8.50 -13.84 -25.39
N ILE A 682 -7.21 -13.65 -25.18
CA ILE A 682 -6.52 -12.34 -25.23
C ILE A 682 -6.98 -11.53 -26.45
N LEU A 683 -7.21 -12.21 -27.58
CA LEU A 683 -7.67 -11.63 -28.85
C LEU A 683 -9.05 -10.96 -28.80
N GLN A 684 -9.87 -11.18 -27.75
CA GLN A 684 -11.17 -10.52 -27.61
C GLN A 684 -11.07 -9.00 -27.48
N PHE A 685 -9.90 -8.49 -27.11
CA PHE A 685 -9.63 -7.06 -26.98
C PHE A 685 -9.12 -6.42 -28.28
N MET A 686 -8.89 -7.21 -29.34
CA MET A 686 -8.32 -6.74 -30.59
C MET A 686 -9.38 -6.06 -31.49
N PRO A 687 -9.23 -4.78 -31.85
CA PRO A 687 -10.08 -4.13 -32.85
C PRO A 687 -10.12 -4.85 -34.21
N PHE A 688 -11.32 -4.96 -34.81
CA PHE A 688 -11.47 -5.52 -36.16
C PHE A 688 -10.71 -4.74 -37.24
N THR A 689 -10.49 -3.44 -37.04
CA THR A 689 -9.70 -2.57 -37.93
C THR A 689 -8.23 -2.97 -37.99
N MET A 690 -7.70 -3.62 -36.95
CA MET A 690 -6.32 -4.10 -36.96
C MET A 690 -6.11 -5.29 -37.91
N VAL A 691 -7.16 -6.04 -38.26
CA VAL A 691 -7.04 -7.23 -39.12
C VAL A 691 -6.44 -6.86 -40.48
N SER A 692 -6.88 -5.77 -41.11
CA SER A 692 -6.32 -5.33 -42.39
C SER A 692 -4.86 -4.89 -42.29
N GLU A 693 -4.46 -4.29 -41.18
CA GLU A 693 -3.07 -3.89 -40.95
C GLU A 693 -2.17 -5.11 -40.66
N LEU A 694 -2.66 -6.07 -39.87
CA LEU A 694 -1.97 -7.33 -39.61
C LEU A 694 -1.76 -8.15 -40.89
N MET A 695 -2.70 -8.11 -41.84
CA MET A 695 -2.54 -8.81 -43.13
C MET A 695 -1.45 -8.22 -44.02
N LYS A 696 -0.99 -6.98 -43.77
CA LYS A 696 0.20 -6.44 -44.45
C LYS A 696 1.49 -7.14 -44.00
N LEU A 697 1.46 -7.83 -42.86
CA LEU A 697 2.58 -8.65 -42.37
C LEU A 697 2.47 -10.04 -43.00
N HIS A 698 3.27 -10.29 -44.04
CA HIS A 698 3.26 -11.53 -44.85
C HIS A 698 3.25 -12.83 -44.04
N ALA A 699 3.90 -12.88 -42.87
CA ALA A 699 3.93 -14.06 -42.01
C ALA A 699 2.56 -14.41 -41.39
N LEU A 700 1.73 -13.40 -41.15
CA LEU A 700 0.37 -13.51 -40.61
C LEU A 700 -0.69 -13.68 -41.71
N ALA A 701 -0.34 -13.43 -42.98
CA ALA A 701 -1.22 -13.48 -44.14
C ALA A 701 -1.58 -14.94 -44.52
N LYS A 702 -2.21 -15.66 -43.58
CA LYS A 702 -2.61 -17.06 -43.71
C LYS A 702 -4.08 -17.19 -43.33
N PRO A 703 -4.91 -17.95 -44.08
CA PRO A 703 -6.33 -18.12 -43.75
C PRO A 703 -6.55 -18.60 -42.32
N LYS A 704 -5.67 -19.49 -41.84
CA LYS A 704 -5.67 -19.98 -40.46
C LYS A 704 -5.57 -18.86 -39.42
N VAL A 705 -4.64 -17.93 -39.62
CA VAL A 705 -4.42 -16.79 -38.69
C VAL A 705 -5.64 -15.88 -38.72
N VAL A 706 -6.15 -15.54 -39.92
CA VAL A 706 -7.35 -14.71 -40.08
C VAL A 706 -8.52 -15.28 -39.29
N LEU A 707 -8.82 -16.57 -39.46
CA LEU A 707 -9.93 -17.23 -38.78
C LEU A 707 -9.78 -17.22 -37.26
N SER A 708 -8.55 -17.34 -36.74
CA SER A 708 -8.28 -17.34 -35.30
C SER A 708 -8.33 -15.97 -34.65
N ILE A 709 -7.96 -14.90 -35.37
CA ILE A 709 -7.97 -13.53 -34.84
C ILE A 709 -9.32 -12.84 -35.03
N THR A 710 -10.20 -13.35 -35.89
CA THR A 710 -11.56 -12.81 -36.06
C THR A 710 -12.59 -13.57 -35.23
N ASP A 711 -13.43 -12.85 -34.49
CA ASP A 711 -14.56 -13.46 -33.80
C ASP A 711 -15.69 -13.86 -34.78
N LEU A 712 -15.70 -15.14 -35.18
CA LEU A 712 -16.67 -15.70 -36.11
C LEU A 712 -18.08 -15.85 -35.52
N THR A 713 -18.26 -15.67 -34.20
CA THR A 713 -19.61 -15.66 -33.59
C THR A 713 -20.39 -14.42 -34.05
N LEU A 714 -19.68 -13.34 -34.41
CA LEU A 714 -20.28 -12.07 -34.78
C LEU A 714 -20.46 -11.90 -36.30
N PRO A 715 -21.57 -11.28 -36.76
CA PRO A 715 -21.77 -10.98 -38.17
C PRO A 715 -20.71 -10.05 -38.79
N LEU A 716 -20.12 -9.15 -37.99
CA LEU A 716 -19.03 -8.29 -38.45
C LEU A 716 -17.73 -9.08 -38.59
N GLY A 717 -17.38 -9.92 -37.61
CA GLY A 717 -16.19 -10.76 -37.66
C GLY A 717 -16.20 -11.73 -38.85
N ARG A 718 -17.35 -12.35 -39.16
CA ARG A 718 -17.49 -13.19 -40.38
C ARG A 718 -17.23 -12.40 -41.68
N ARG A 719 -17.72 -11.16 -41.77
CA ARG A 719 -17.50 -10.29 -42.95
C ARG A 719 -16.04 -9.88 -43.09
N VAL A 720 -15.40 -9.49 -41.99
CA VAL A 720 -13.97 -9.13 -41.96
C VAL A 720 -13.10 -10.33 -42.34
N ALA A 721 -13.38 -11.51 -41.77
CA ALA A 721 -12.67 -12.74 -42.10
C ALA A 721 -12.80 -13.10 -43.59
N ALA A 722 -14.02 -13.07 -44.14
CA ALA A 722 -14.25 -13.35 -45.55
C ALA A 722 -13.51 -12.36 -46.46
N LYS A 723 -13.54 -11.06 -46.15
CA LYS A 723 -12.81 -10.04 -46.91
C LYS A 723 -11.30 -10.23 -46.85
N ALA A 724 -10.76 -10.50 -45.66
CA ALA A 724 -9.33 -10.71 -45.47
C ALA A 724 -8.86 -11.98 -46.20
N ILE A 725 -9.57 -13.10 -46.07
CA ILE A 725 -9.24 -14.35 -46.78
C ILE A 725 -9.32 -14.19 -48.29
N ALA A 726 -10.29 -13.43 -48.81
CA ALA A 726 -10.39 -13.16 -50.25
C ALA A 726 -9.28 -12.24 -50.78
N ALA A 727 -8.60 -11.50 -49.89
CA ALA A 727 -7.49 -10.61 -50.23
C ALA A 727 -6.11 -11.28 -50.07
N LEU A 728 -6.05 -12.47 -49.46
CA LEU A 728 -4.88 -13.35 -49.45
C LEU A 728 -4.77 -14.08 -50.79
#